data_AF-A0A2A2PXJ9-F1
#
_entry.id   AF-A0A2A2PXJ9-F1
#
_cell.length_a   1.000
_cell.length_b   1.000
_cell.length_c   1.000
_cell.angle_alpha   90.00
_cell.angle_beta   90.00
_cell.angle_gamma   90.00
#
_symmetry.space_group_name_H-M   'P 1'
#
loop_
_entity.id
_entity.type
_entity.pdbx_description
1 polymer ?
#
loop_
_entity_poly.entity_id
_entity_poly.type
_entity_poly.pdbx_seq_one_letter_code
_entity_poly.pdbx_strand_id
1 'polypeptide(L)'
;MQALLYANLTSRKLSDSLGGPDFDWPELIEGDTVQIGLRFAQTLGDQDLEIERNVRLVRASLGRLDTRPGSGQWAIQIGTDPPEVGVNTTTLLAHNAGAEAVQAALLALITSPSFSVAGVAADSASVEAKDGSWLVRFEEEGAPIPEPFELRAGRNSLEPISFLRSRTYHVDGRWVHELRLVQSPVAFTDTSAPVVPAAPAISEVQHGGSEGDIIWNEIQALTVSPQFRGAYQLKRPDTFARSTLLSVSDGTEEIAEAIRPLADEGGSFVVTNPLPHVAHIEFAGAMSGLGYEELLVEVITAPPGDVTFELNLATAELANLLRAASLVENLPLEIEVTYEDENDSNHLQVWTYRAEVSVRRELIHEELATAQNIDWLRPPLPKDYVPFTSDQVITGSQHYVSTLGNGTDTVFVVDHNLATEALHLTLRENSAGGAILRSGIDFTTTVVGPNSVELTLLGAYAVPSPAIAALAVVITTAGPVSAFQAHTHTIAQIVGLQTILDAFGADIALLKALAPAGVLASQERDSGLSSNWTLPKLFEIYPSRRPVEPSTDGLIGLLNAGDSALPRAGGLLAAVHDAVVEALPNPLPEPTAVYVDRVFENQGVANITIPGGLGRRSVELAPGEFAACDGRVWYRVEPFGNVAESSYYPSDFTRELFRFFVNDRQLRLRTELALQFALELAVLKSNTNCQWTLAIELGTAPQDSEPGSTGINLQNVVWSAVPVLEQRLLLTPVPCTHTFGIRVKRFLSGGADTFSLDRILYGSAEGGTAPASANFAVRARLLRFDTENHQSDPRGFVALRGLDLQTEGDAGVQHIGKAIIRR
;
A
#
# COMPACT_ATOMS: atom_id res chain seq x y z
N MET A 1 12.08 -22.06 3.56
CA MET A 1 12.79 -23.36 3.70
C MET A 1 11.84 -24.50 3.31
N GLN A 2 12.30 -25.51 2.57
CA GLN A 2 11.52 -26.73 2.28
C GLN A 2 12.38 -27.97 2.50
N ALA A 3 11.87 -28.96 3.24
CA ALA A 3 12.56 -30.24 3.46
C ALA A 3 11.55 -31.40 3.60
N LEU A 4 12.01 -32.62 3.28
CA LEU A 4 11.27 -33.86 3.50
C LEU A 4 12.09 -34.71 4.47
N LEU A 5 11.52 -35.00 5.64
CA LEU A 5 12.24 -35.59 6.76
C LEU A 5 11.61 -36.91 7.19
N TYR A 6 12.45 -37.83 7.64
CA TYR A 6 12.05 -39.07 8.27
C TYR A 6 11.86 -38.88 9.77
N ALA A 7 10.61 -38.92 10.22
CA ALA A 7 10.17 -38.96 11.61
C ALA A 7 10.20 -40.38 12.17
N ASN A 8 11.27 -40.69 12.89
CA ASN A 8 11.38 -41.97 13.57
C ASN A 8 10.59 -41.95 14.89
N LEU A 9 9.53 -42.75 14.93
CA LEU A 9 8.59 -42.83 16.05
C LEU A 9 9.20 -43.46 17.30
N THR A 10 10.20 -44.34 17.14
CA THR A 10 10.89 -45.03 18.24
C THR A 10 11.99 -44.16 18.83
N SER A 11 12.92 -43.68 17.99
CA SER A 11 14.07 -42.91 18.45
C SER A 11 13.75 -41.43 18.73
N ARG A 12 12.59 -40.94 18.30
CA ARG A 12 12.11 -39.55 18.42
C ARG A 12 13.02 -38.54 17.72
N LYS A 13 13.43 -38.88 16.50
CA LYS A 13 14.37 -38.12 15.68
C LYS A 13 13.76 -37.72 14.35
N LEU A 14 14.23 -36.61 13.80
CA LEU A 14 14.04 -36.21 12.41
C LEU A 14 15.37 -36.35 11.68
N SER A 15 15.36 -36.87 10.46
CA SER A 15 16.57 -37.11 9.65
C SER A 15 16.29 -36.94 8.15
N ASP A 16 17.29 -36.56 7.36
CA ASP A 16 17.15 -36.42 5.89
C ASP A 16 17.04 -37.77 5.16
N SER A 17 17.48 -38.85 5.82
CA SER A 17 17.49 -40.20 5.27
C SER A 17 17.04 -41.21 6.31
N LEU A 18 16.43 -42.32 5.87
CA LEU A 18 16.02 -43.41 6.77
C LEU A 18 17.20 -43.91 7.62
N GLY A 19 17.08 -43.78 8.94
CA GLY A 19 18.12 -44.15 9.91
C GLY A 19 19.37 -43.26 9.91
N GLY A 20 19.27 -42.05 9.34
CA GLY A 20 20.34 -41.06 9.33
C GLY A 20 20.56 -40.38 10.69
N PRO A 21 21.55 -39.48 10.76
CA PRO A 21 21.74 -38.60 11.92
C PRO A 21 20.56 -37.64 12.09
N ASP A 22 20.50 -37.00 13.26
CA ASP A 22 19.53 -35.92 13.51
C ASP A 22 19.69 -34.80 12.48
N PHE A 23 18.57 -34.28 11.99
CA PHE A 23 18.50 -33.21 11.01
C PHE A 23 19.13 -31.93 11.58
N ASP A 24 20.07 -31.37 10.83
CA ASP A 24 20.72 -30.12 11.17
C ASP A 24 19.90 -28.94 10.63
N TRP A 25 19.32 -28.16 11.54
CA TRP A 25 18.43 -27.07 11.18
C TRP A 25 19.24 -25.88 10.66
N PRO A 26 18.97 -25.40 9.42
CA PRO A 26 19.58 -24.17 8.96
C PRO A 26 19.04 -22.98 9.76
N GLU A 27 19.76 -21.85 9.69
CA GLU A 27 19.24 -20.60 10.21
C GLU A 27 17.96 -20.22 9.47
N LEU A 28 16.90 -19.96 10.24
CA LEU A 28 15.61 -19.56 9.70
C LEU A 28 15.54 -18.03 9.57
N ILE A 29 14.79 -17.54 8.59
CA ILE A 29 14.67 -16.11 8.30
C ILE A 29 13.24 -15.65 8.64
N GLU A 30 13.13 -14.53 9.35
CA GLU A 30 11.85 -13.86 9.56
C GLU A 30 11.16 -13.56 8.22
N GLY A 31 9.86 -13.82 8.12
CA GLY A 31 9.11 -13.60 6.88
C GLY A 31 9.03 -14.83 5.96
N ASP A 32 9.91 -15.82 6.12
CA ASP A 32 9.86 -17.06 5.35
C ASP A 32 8.72 -17.99 5.79
N THR A 33 8.44 -19.00 4.94
CA THR A 33 7.64 -20.17 5.31
C THR A 33 8.53 -21.41 5.37
N VAL A 34 8.40 -22.17 6.45
CA VAL A 34 9.08 -23.46 6.64
C VAL A 34 8.10 -24.57 6.29
N GLN A 35 8.35 -25.27 5.19
CA GLN A 35 7.52 -26.37 4.70
C GLN A 35 8.23 -27.70 4.94
N ILE A 36 7.67 -28.55 5.80
CA ILE A 36 8.26 -29.84 6.16
C ILE A 36 7.29 -30.96 5.82
N GLY A 37 7.73 -31.87 4.94
CA GLY A 37 7.09 -33.17 4.72
C GLY A 37 7.61 -34.18 5.73
N LEU A 38 6.72 -35.00 6.30
CA LEU A 38 7.07 -36.06 7.25
C LEU A 38 6.80 -37.44 6.64
N ARG A 39 7.85 -38.25 6.62
CA ARG A 39 7.80 -39.70 6.39
C ARG A 39 7.99 -40.42 7.71
N PHE A 40 7.18 -41.43 8.00
CA PHE A 40 7.28 -42.13 9.28
C PHE A 40 8.23 -43.31 9.20
N ALA A 41 9.04 -43.47 10.24
CA ALA A 41 9.93 -44.60 10.40
C ALA A 41 9.81 -45.19 11.80
N GLN A 42 10.20 -46.44 11.96
CA GLN A 42 10.27 -47.11 13.25
C GLN A 42 11.56 -47.94 13.33
N THR A 43 12.21 -47.92 14.49
CA THR A 43 13.36 -48.78 14.75
C THR A 43 12.87 -50.13 15.26
N LEU A 44 13.15 -51.21 14.52
CA LEU A 44 12.86 -52.58 14.92
C LEU A 44 14.17 -53.38 15.03
N GLY A 45 14.61 -53.64 16.26
CA GLY A 45 15.94 -54.21 16.50
C GLY A 45 17.04 -53.22 16.10
N ASP A 46 17.91 -53.61 15.17
CA ASP A 46 19.01 -52.80 14.65
C ASP A 46 18.71 -52.16 13.28
N GLN A 47 17.46 -52.22 12.80
CA GLN A 47 17.06 -51.68 11.50
C GLN A 47 15.97 -50.61 11.63
N ASP A 48 16.15 -49.51 10.92
CA ASP A 48 15.12 -48.49 10.73
C ASP A 48 14.30 -48.82 9.48
N LEU A 49 12.99 -48.92 9.65
CA LEU A 49 12.04 -49.24 8.60
C LEU A 49 11.07 -48.08 8.41
N GLU A 50 10.81 -47.73 7.15
CA GLU A 50 9.74 -46.80 6.80
C GLU A 50 8.39 -47.48 7.00
N ILE A 51 7.44 -46.73 7.54
CA ILE A 51 6.12 -47.22 7.93
C ILE A 51 5.05 -46.20 7.52
N GLU A 52 3.84 -46.70 7.29
CA GLU A 52 2.67 -45.84 7.05
C GLU A 52 1.88 -45.66 8.35
N ARG A 53 1.38 -44.44 8.56
CA ARG A 53 0.55 -44.10 9.72
C ARG A 53 -0.64 -43.28 9.29
N ASN A 54 -1.80 -43.59 9.86
CA ASN A 54 -2.98 -42.74 9.73
C ASN A 54 -2.83 -41.55 10.68
N VAL A 55 -2.33 -40.44 10.15
CA VAL A 55 -2.11 -39.22 10.91
C VAL A 55 -3.42 -38.43 11.03
N ARG A 56 -3.79 -38.11 12.27
CA ARG A 56 -4.97 -37.29 12.58
C ARG A 56 -4.64 -35.82 12.66
N LEU A 57 -3.46 -35.49 13.21
CA LEU A 57 -3.09 -34.12 13.46
C LEU A 57 -1.57 -33.97 13.49
N VAL A 58 -1.07 -32.92 12.86
CA VAL A 58 0.29 -32.42 13.06
C VAL A 58 0.20 -31.02 13.61
N ARG A 59 0.97 -30.74 14.66
CA ARG A 59 1.17 -29.40 15.20
C ARG A 59 2.65 -29.08 15.16
N ALA A 60 3.00 -27.92 14.66
CA ALA A 60 4.34 -27.39 14.76
C ALA A 60 4.31 -26.02 15.42
N SER A 61 5.23 -25.78 16.33
CA SER A 61 5.29 -24.56 17.11
C SER A 61 6.73 -24.13 17.33
N LEU A 62 6.99 -22.84 17.16
CA LEU A 62 8.27 -22.23 17.42
C LEU A 62 8.09 -21.24 18.57
N GLY A 63 8.86 -21.41 19.65
CA GLY A 63 8.81 -20.53 20.81
C GLY A 63 9.01 -21.28 22.12
N ARG A 64 9.15 -20.51 23.20
CA ARG A 64 9.46 -21.05 24.53
C ARG A 64 8.19 -21.50 25.27
N LEU A 65 7.45 -22.46 24.69
CA LEU A 65 6.15 -22.91 25.17
C LEU A 65 6.12 -23.23 26.68
N ASP A 66 7.19 -23.82 27.23
CA ASP A 66 7.23 -24.18 28.65
C ASP A 66 7.76 -23.06 29.58
N THR A 67 7.98 -21.86 29.07
CA THR A 67 8.32 -20.71 29.91
C THR A 67 7.08 -20.20 30.64
N ARG A 68 7.22 -19.95 31.94
CA ARG A 68 6.13 -19.43 32.79
C ARG A 68 6.01 -17.92 32.63
N PRO A 69 4.79 -17.36 32.78
CA PRO A 69 4.61 -15.92 32.87
C PRO A 69 5.34 -15.35 34.09
N GLY A 70 5.91 -14.15 33.93
CA GLY A 70 6.58 -13.40 34.99
C GLY A 70 5.69 -12.37 35.70
N SER A 71 4.53 -12.02 35.13
CA SER A 71 3.56 -11.10 35.74
C SER A 71 2.14 -11.32 35.20
N GLY A 72 1.17 -10.56 35.72
CA GLY A 72 -0.23 -10.56 35.25
C GLY A 72 -1.19 -11.42 36.07
N GLN A 73 -2.43 -11.51 35.59
CA GLN A 73 -3.52 -12.24 36.24
C GLN A 73 -4.30 -13.10 35.24
N TRP A 74 -5.00 -14.12 35.74
CA TRP A 74 -5.78 -15.05 34.93
C TRP A 74 -6.98 -15.59 35.71
N ALA A 75 -7.96 -16.19 35.05
CA ALA A 75 -9.10 -16.83 35.69
C ALA A 75 -9.45 -18.15 35.01
N ILE A 76 -10.00 -19.09 35.78
CA ILE A 76 -10.45 -20.38 35.28
C ILE A 76 -11.93 -20.28 34.94
N GLN A 77 -12.30 -20.72 33.76
CA GLN A 77 -13.67 -20.84 33.31
C GLN A 77 -14.05 -22.32 33.24
N ILE A 78 -15.27 -22.64 33.68
CA ILE A 78 -15.88 -23.96 33.56
C ILE A 78 -16.98 -23.88 32.48
N GLY A 79 -16.93 -24.77 31.49
CA GLY A 79 -17.89 -24.83 30.38
C GLY A 79 -17.58 -23.91 29.20
N THR A 80 -18.52 -23.82 28.26
CA THR A 80 -18.33 -23.17 26.95
C THR A 80 -19.05 -21.84 26.77
N ASP A 81 -19.94 -21.47 27.70
CA ASP A 81 -20.68 -20.21 27.69
C ASP A 81 -19.74 -18.99 27.79
N PRO A 82 -20.14 -17.77 27.40
CA PRO A 82 -19.30 -16.58 27.58
C PRO A 82 -18.83 -16.40 29.04
N PRO A 83 -17.59 -15.95 29.28
CA PRO A 83 -17.04 -15.86 30.63
C PRO A 83 -17.72 -14.77 31.48
N GLU A 84 -18.37 -15.18 32.56
CA GLU A 84 -19.01 -14.33 33.55
C GLU A 84 -18.49 -14.68 34.97
N VAL A 85 -17.91 -13.67 35.63
CA VAL A 85 -17.24 -13.84 36.93
C VAL A 85 -18.26 -14.18 38.01
N GLY A 86 -18.02 -15.28 38.74
CA GLY A 86 -18.92 -15.78 39.80
C GLY A 86 -20.09 -16.63 39.30
N VAL A 87 -20.25 -16.77 37.98
CA VAL A 87 -21.28 -17.60 37.32
C VAL A 87 -20.65 -18.83 36.67
N ASN A 88 -19.65 -18.66 35.80
CA ASN A 88 -18.90 -19.76 35.20
C ASN A 88 -17.38 -19.53 35.21
N THR A 89 -16.93 -18.38 35.70
CA THR A 89 -15.51 -17.96 35.73
C THR A 89 -15.10 -17.55 37.13
N THR A 90 -13.93 -18.00 37.58
CA THR A 90 -13.38 -17.64 38.90
C THR A 90 -13.04 -16.15 38.99
N THR A 91 -12.79 -15.66 40.20
CA THR A 91 -12.08 -14.39 40.38
C THR A 91 -10.65 -14.47 39.81
N LEU A 92 -10.03 -13.31 39.60
CA LEU A 92 -8.67 -13.22 39.05
C LEU A 92 -7.63 -13.80 40.03
N LEU A 93 -6.86 -14.76 39.53
CA LEU A 93 -5.69 -15.38 40.13
C LEU A 93 -4.42 -14.67 39.63
N ALA A 94 -3.42 -14.51 40.50
CA ALA A 94 -2.10 -14.01 40.09
C ALA A 94 -1.36 -15.05 39.22
N HIS A 95 -0.43 -14.59 38.37
CA HIS A 95 0.42 -15.44 37.53
C HIS A 95 1.17 -16.53 38.34
N ASN A 96 1.49 -16.27 39.60
CA ASN A 96 2.18 -17.16 40.52
C ASN A 96 1.25 -17.76 41.60
N ALA A 97 -0.05 -17.86 41.34
CA ALA A 97 -1.01 -18.41 42.29
C ALA A 97 -0.62 -19.83 42.78
N GLY A 98 -0.51 -20.00 44.09
CA GLY A 98 -0.28 -21.31 44.70
C GLY A 98 -1.51 -22.23 44.59
N ALA A 99 -1.32 -23.53 44.85
CA ALA A 99 -2.41 -24.52 44.80
C ALA A 99 -3.60 -24.14 45.70
N GLU A 100 -3.35 -23.62 46.90
CA GLU A 100 -4.39 -23.17 47.83
C GLU A 100 -5.23 -22.03 47.27
N ALA A 101 -4.61 -21.06 46.58
CA ALA A 101 -5.32 -19.93 45.98
C ALA A 101 -6.20 -20.38 44.80
N VAL A 102 -5.68 -21.29 43.96
CA VAL A 102 -6.44 -21.89 42.86
C VAL A 102 -7.62 -22.71 43.40
N GLN A 103 -7.40 -23.50 44.44
CA GLN A 103 -8.45 -24.28 45.10
C GLN A 103 -9.53 -23.39 45.68
N ALA A 104 -9.17 -22.33 46.40
CA ALA A 104 -10.11 -21.39 46.99
C ALA A 104 -10.96 -20.70 45.92
N ALA A 105 -10.36 -20.30 44.80
CA ALA A 105 -11.06 -19.65 43.71
C ALA A 105 -12.06 -20.59 43.00
N LEU A 106 -11.67 -21.85 42.78
CA LEU A 106 -12.56 -22.87 42.21
C LEU A 106 -13.72 -23.21 43.17
N LEU A 107 -13.41 -23.40 44.46
CA LEU A 107 -14.44 -23.69 45.46
C LEU A 107 -15.45 -22.54 45.58
N ALA A 108 -14.97 -21.29 45.59
CA ALA A 108 -15.82 -20.11 45.62
C ALA A 108 -16.73 -19.99 44.39
N LEU A 109 -16.28 -20.49 43.23
CA LEU A 109 -17.09 -20.51 42.01
C LEU A 109 -18.16 -21.60 42.07
N ILE A 110 -17.79 -22.86 42.31
CA ILE A 110 -18.74 -24.00 42.22
C ILE A 110 -19.78 -23.99 43.35
N THR A 111 -19.48 -23.36 44.49
CA THR A 111 -20.43 -23.17 45.60
C THR A 111 -21.21 -21.85 45.52
N SER A 112 -20.97 -21.03 44.50
CA SER A 112 -21.67 -19.77 44.30
C SER A 112 -23.15 -20.02 44.02
N PRO A 113 -24.09 -19.28 44.63
CA PRO A 113 -25.51 -19.39 44.31
C PRO A 113 -25.85 -18.93 42.89
N SER A 114 -24.91 -18.24 42.22
CA SER A 114 -25.05 -17.79 40.83
C SER A 114 -24.39 -18.75 39.82
N PHE A 115 -23.75 -19.83 40.29
CA PHE A 115 -23.16 -20.84 39.41
C PHE A 115 -24.25 -21.57 38.62
N SER A 116 -24.13 -21.60 37.28
CA SER A 116 -25.22 -22.07 36.42
C SER A 116 -24.79 -22.97 35.25
N VAL A 117 -23.58 -23.54 35.30
CA VAL A 117 -23.10 -24.44 34.24
C VAL A 117 -23.85 -25.77 34.33
N ALA A 118 -24.63 -26.08 33.28
CA ALA A 118 -25.41 -27.32 33.22
C ALA A 118 -24.50 -28.56 33.25
N GLY A 119 -24.88 -29.59 34.01
CA GLY A 119 -24.13 -30.85 34.12
C GLY A 119 -22.95 -30.80 35.10
N VAL A 120 -22.69 -29.68 35.75
CA VAL A 120 -21.67 -29.56 36.79
C VAL A 120 -22.32 -29.71 38.17
N ALA A 121 -22.04 -30.82 38.84
CA ALA A 121 -22.60 -31.14 40.16
C ALA A 121 -21.55 -31.14 41.30
N ALA A 122 -20.30 -30.76 41.00
CA ALA A 122 -19.24 -30.73 42.00
C ALA A 122 -19.51 -29.68 43.10
N ASP A 123 -19.41 -30.10 44.36
CA ASP A 123 -19.50 -29.23 45.54
C ASP A 123 -18.13 -28.97 46.18
N SER A 124 -17.09 -29.67 45.71
CA SER A 124 -15.73 -29.55 46.21
C SER A 124 -14.68 -29.73 45.12
N ALA A 125 -13.52 -29.13 45.33
CA ALA A 125 -12.35 -29.25 44.47
C ALA A 125 -11.08 -29.35 45.32
N SER A 126 -10.16 -30.24 44.94
CA SER A 126 -8.81 -30.33 45.48
C SER A 126 -7.78 -30.00 44.41
N VAL A 127 -6.77 -29.21 44.77
CA VAL A 127 -5.73 -28.76 43.84
C VAL A 127 -4.35 -29.11 44.37
N GLU A 128 -3.55 -29.77 43.55
CA GLU A 128 -2.16 -30.13 43.83
C GLU A 128 -1.24 -29.44 42.82
N ALA A 129 -0.24 -28.69 43.29
CA ALA A 129 0.78 -28.14 42.40
C ALA A 129 1.88 -29.18 42.15
N LYS A 130 2.15 -29.51 40.89
CA LYS A 130 3.16 -30.49 40.50
C LYS A 130 3.82 -30.09 39.19
N ASP A 131 5.16 -30.03 39.15
CA ASP A 131 5.97 -29.73 37.97
C ASP A 131 5.52 -28.46 37.20
N GLY A 132 5.08 -27.45 37.95
CA GLY A 132 4.58 -26.18 37.42
C GLY A 132 3.22 -26.25 36.72
N SER A 133 2.47 -27.34 36.93
CA SER A 133 1.05 -27.49 36.62
C SER A 133 0.23 -27.56 37.92
N TRP A 134 -1.08 -27.33 37.83
CA TRP A 134 -2.06 -27.61 38.89
C TRP A 134 -2.93 -28.79 38.48
N LEU A 135 -2.97 -29.82 39.31
CA LEU A 135 -3.82 -30.99 39.14
C LEU A 135 -5.09 -30.77 39.95
N VAL A 136 -6.21 -30.55 39.26
CA VAL A 136 -7.52 -30.29 39.84
C VAL A 136 -8.37 -31.55 39.80
N ARG A 137 -8.95 -31.89 40.94
CA ARG A 137 -9.88 -33.02 41.10
C ARG A 137 -11.15 -32.51 41.77
N PHE A 138 -12.29 -32.77 41.13
CA PHE A 138 -13.61 -32.36 41.62
C PHE A 138 -14.32 -33.54 42.24
N GLU A 139 -15.07 -33.27 43.30
CA GLU A 139 -15.92 -34.26 43.99
C GLU A 139 -17.32 -33.67 44.21
N GLU A 140 -18.31 -34.56 44.29
CA GLU A 140 -19.71 -34.29 44.62
C GLU A 140 -20.06 -35.18 45.83
N GLU A 141 -20.50 -34.59 46.94
CA GLU A 141 -20.85 -35.30 48.19
C GLU A 141 -19.74 -36.26 48.69
N GLY A 142 -18.47 -35.94 48.40
CA GLY A 142 -17.30 -36.74 48.77
C GLY A 142 -16.98 -37.92 47.84
N ALA A 143 -17.63 -38.01 46.68
CA ALA A 143 -17.33 -38.97 45.61
C ALA A 143 -16.77 -38.28 44.36
N PRO A 144 -15.87 -38.92 43.57
CA PRO A 144 -15.39 -38.36 42.31
C PRO A 144 -16.52 -38.13 41.30
N ILE A 145 -16.48 -37.01 40.57
CA ILE A 145 -17.47 -36.71 39.53
C ILE A 145 -17.45 -37.75 38.39
N PRO A 146 -18.61 -38.09 37.79
CA PRO A 146 -18.70 -39.14 36.77
C PRO A 146 -18.15 -38.70 35.40
N GLU A 147 -18.25 -37.42 35.06
CA GLU A 147 -17.82 -36.85 33.77
C GLU A 147 -16.81 -35.71 33.99
N PRO A 148 -15.84 -35.51 33.08
CA PRO A 148 -14.88 -34.43 33.20
C PRO A 148 -15.52 -33.07 32.89
N PHE A 149 -14.96 -32.01 33.47
CA PHE A 149 -15.34 -30.65 33.11
C PHE A 149 -14.42 -30.08 32.04
N GLU A 150 -15.00 -29.23 31.20
CA GLU A 150 -14.21 -28.44 30.27
C GLU A 150 -13.70 -27.19 30.97
N LEU A 151 -12.37 -27.10 31.15
CA LEU A 151 -11.71 -25.96 31.78
C LEU A 151 -11.00 -25.12 30.72
N ARG A 152 -11.26 -23.81 30.75
CA ARG A 152 -10.69 -22.83 29.81
C ARG A 152 -10.19 -21.60 30.55
N ALA A 153 -9.43 -20.74 29.87
CA ALA A 153 -9.10 -19.42 30.40
C ALA A 153 -10.31 -18.50 30.27
N GLY A 154 -10.82 -17.95 31.38
CA GLY A 154 -11.92 -16.99 31.34
C GLY A 154 -11.45 -15.55 31.08
N ARG A 155 -10.51 -15.06 31.91
CA ARG A 155 -9.78 -13.81 31.70
C ARG A 155 -8.29 -14.08 31.79
N ASN A 156 -7.47 -13.36 31.03
CA ASN A 156 -6.03 -13.58 31.00
C ASN A 156 -5.29 -12.30 30.55
N SER A 157 -4.39 -11.83 31.41
CA SER A 157 -3.49 -10.68 31.22
C SER A 157 -2.04 -11.02 31.58
N LEU A 158 -1.64 -12.28 31.38
CA LEU A 158 -0.30 -12.77 31.72
C LEU A 158 0.79 -12.23 30.78
N GLU A 159 1.95 -11.90 31.34
CA GLU A 159 3.14 -11.48 30.58
C GLU A 159 4.38 -12.32 30.93
N PRO A 160 5.22 -12.72 29.95
CA PRO A 160 4.97 -12.66 28.50
C PRO A 160 3.67 -13.37 28.11
N ILE A 161 3.09 -13.00 26.96
CA ILE A 161 1.78 -13.48 26.49
C ILE A 161 1.71 -15.00 26.68
N SER A 162 0.85 -15.44 27.58
CA SER A 162 0.71 -16.84 27.99
C SER A 162 -0.76 -17.24 27.97
N PHE A 163 -1.05 -18.53 27.89
CA PHE A 163 -2.41 -19.05 27.98
C PHE A 163 -2.50 -20.26 28.91
N LEU A 164 -3.72 -20.54 29.37
CA LEU A 164 -4.02 -21.73 30.18
C LEU A 164 -4.16 -22.93 29.25
N ARG A 165 -3.21 -23.84 29.29
CA ARG A 165 -3.35 -25.18 28.71
C ARG A 165 -4.08 -26.06 29.73
N SER A 166 -5.21 -26.63 29.31
CA SER A 166 -5.93 -27.65 30.08
C SER A 166 -5.78 -29.00 29.40
N ARG A 167 -5.49 -30.04 30.18
CA ARG A 167 -5.54 -31.45 29.76
C ARG A 167 -6.37 -32.22 30.76
N THR A 168 -7.17 -33.16 30.27
CA THR A 168 -7.98 -34.01 31.14
C THR A 168 -7.68 -35.46 30.85
N TYR A 169 -7.47 -36.24 31.91
CA TYR A 169 -7.21 -37.66 31.81
C TYR A 169 -7.77 -38.39 33.02
N HIS A 170 -8.02 -39.69 32.87
CA HIS A 170 -8.68 -40.52 33.87
C HIS A 170 -7.65 -41.44 34.54
N VAL A 171 -7.51 -41.35 35.87
CA VAL A 171 -6.56 -42.14 36.67
C VAL A 171 -7.26 -42.70 37.90
N ASP A 172 -7.08 -43.98 38.18
CA ASP A 172 -7.61 -44.67 39.37
C ASP A 172 -9.11 -44.42 39.65
N GLY A 173 -9.91 -44.35 38.58
CA GLY A 173 -11.36 -44.12 38.69
C GLY A 173 -11.76 -42.67 38.94
N ARG A 174 -10.86 -41.70 38.73
CA ARG A 174 -11.10 -40.27 38.93
C ARG A 174 -10.63 -39.45 37.74
N TRP A 175 -11.38 -38.40 37.41
CA TRP A 175 -10.95 -37.39 36.43
C TRP A 175 -9.95 -36.41 37.05
N VAL A 176 -8.80 -36.24 36.39
CA VAL A 176 -7.77 -35.26 36.76
C VAL A 176 -7.68 -34.22 35.64
N HIS A 177 -7.80 -32.95 36.03
CA HIS A 177 -7.65 -31.82 35.12
C HIS A 177 -6.30 -31.16 35.40
N GLU A 178 -5.35 -31.31 34.49
CA GLU A 178 -4.06 -30.63 34.54
C GLU A 178 -4.20 -29.24 33.90
N LEU A 179 -3.92 -28.22 34.68
CA LEU A 179 -3.87 -26.82 34.28
C LEU A 179 -2.42 -26.34 34.26
N ARG A 180 -1.96 -25.74 33.15
CA ARG A 180 -0.60 -25.23 33.02
C ARG A 180 -0.59 -23.89 32.28
N LEU A 181 0.12 -22.91 32.81
CA LEU A 181 0.38 -21.66 32.08
C LEU A 181 1.57 -21.87 31.14
N VAL A 182 1.36 -21.63 29.86
CA VAL A 182 2.35 -21.80 28.80
C VAL A 182 2.47 -20.51 28.00
N GLN A 183 3.70 -20.14 27.62
CA GLN A 183 3.92 -18.97 26.78
C GLN A 183 3.35 -19.22 25.38
N SER A 184 2.76 -18.19 24.77
CA SER A 184 2.35 -18.23 23.38
C SER A 184 3.56 -18.50 22.48
N PRO A 185 3.47 -19.46 21.54
CA PRO A 185 4.51 -19.62 20.54
C PRO A 185 4.60 -18.36 19.68
N VAL A 186 5.78 -18.11 19.13
CA VAL A 186 5.99 -17.02 18.17
C VAL A 186 5.60 -17.41 16.74
N ALA A 187 5.57 -18.70 16.41
CA ALA A 187 4.91 -19.21 15.20
C ALA A 187 4.24 -20.55 15.51
N PHE A 188 3.09 -20.81 14.90
CA PHE A 188 2.30 -22.02 15.14
C PHE A 188 1.54 -22.43 13.90
N THR A 189 1.40 -23.74 13.70
CA THR A 189 0.48 -24.35 12.75
C THR A 189 -0.07 -25.65 13.33
N ASP A 190 -1.35 -25.92 13.09
CA ASP A 190 -2.01 -27.20 13.31
C ASP A 190 -2.60 -27.76 12.00
N THR A 191 -2.24 -27.14 10.88
CA THR A 191 -2.70 -27.51 9.55
C THR A 191 -1.63 -28.35 8.86
N SER A 192 -2.06 -29.49 8.34
CA SER A 192 -1.22 -30.38 7.55
C SER A 192 -2.06 -31.10 6.51
N ALA A 193 -1.44 -31.50 5.41
CA ALA A 193 -2.08 -32.25 4.35
C ALA A 193 -1.14 -33.31 3.78
N PRO A 194 -1.64 -34.47 3.34
CA PRO A 194 -0.85 -35.41 2.57
C PRO A 194 -0.55 -34.83 1.20
N VAL A 195 0.74 -34.66 0.87
CA VAL A 195 1.21 -34.16 -0.42
C VAL A 195 1.85 -35.31 -1.18
N VAL A 196 1.30 -35.65 -2.34
CA VAL A 196 1.85 -36.72 -3.20
C VAL A 196 3.05 -36.17 -3.96
N PRO A 197 4.19 -36.89 -4.01
CA PRO A 197 5.33 -36.46 -4.80
C PRO A 197 4.98 -36.38 -6.29
N ALA A 198 5.68 -35.50 -7.03
CA ALA A 198 5.47 -35.34 -8.46
C ALA A 198 5.61 -36.68 -9.20
N ALA A 199 4.65 -36.98 -10.07
CA ALA A 199 4.68 -38.15 -10.94
C ALA A 199 5.86 -38.03 -11.93
N PRO A 200 6.42 -39.16 -12.41
CA PRO A 200 7.40 -39.13 -13.48
C PRO A 200 6.82 -38.47 -14.73
N ALA A 201 7.66 -37.78 -15.48
CA ALA A 201 7.26 -37.06 -16.68
C ALA A 201 8.27 -37.28 -17.81
N ILE A 202 7.79 -37.20 -19.05
CA ILE A 202 8.60 -37.23 -20.27
C ILE A 202 8.55 -35.83 -20.88
N SER A 203 9.67 -35.40 -21.45
CA SER A 203 9.77 -34.18 -22.25
C SER A 203 10.75 -34.36 -23.40
N GLU A 204 10.49 -33.77 -24.56
CA GLU A 204 11.41 -33.75 -25.68
C GLU A 204 12.68 -32.93 -25.36
N VAL A 205 13.85 -33.51 -25.61
CA VAL A 205 15.16 -32.83 -25.53
C VAL A 205 15.66 -32.45 -26.92
N GLN A 206 15.45 -33.36 -27.89
CA GLN A 206 15.87 -33.16 -29.26
C GLN A 206 14.92 -33.91 -30.20
N HIS A 207 14.24 -33.20 -31.08
CA HIS A 207 13.44 -33.80 -32.15
C HIS A 207 14.34 -34.47 -33.21
N GLY A 208 14.00 -35.70 -33.59
CA GLY A 208 14.76 -36.45 -34.60
C GLY A 208 14.64 -35.84 -36.02
N GLY A 209 15.71 -35.94 -36.80
CA GLY A 209 15.73 -35.37 -38.14
C GLY A 209 16.98 -35.69 -38.95
N SER A 210 17.01 -35.14 -40.17
CA SER A 210 18.17 -35.22 -41.05
C SER A 210 18.34 -33.94 -41.87
N GLU A 211 19.59 -33.59 -42.14
CA GLU A 211 19.96 -32.52 -43.07
C GLU A 211 21.11 -33.02 -43.95
N GLY A 212 20.80 -33.30 -45.23
CA GLY A 212 21.75 -33.92 -46.16
C GLY A 212 22.11 -35.34 -45.72
N ASP A 213 23.42 -35.60 -45.56
CA ASP A 213 23.95 -36.89 -45.10
C ASP A 213 24.05 -36.99 -43.56
N ILE A 214 23.69 -35.93 -42.82
CA ILE A 214 23.73 -35.90 -41.36
C ILE A 214 22.36 -36.29 -40.81
N ILE A 215 22.33 -37.35 -40.02
CA ILE A 215 21.15 -37.85 -39.32
C ILE A 215 21.37 -37.66 -37.81
N TRP A 216 20.39 -37.11 -37.11
CA TRP A 216 20.37 -37.05 -35.65
C TRP A 216 19.11 -37.68 -35.10
N ASN A 217 19.29 -38.45 -34.03
CA ASN A 217 18.22 -39.20 -33.40
C ASN A 217 17.34 -38.31 -32.53
N GLU A 218 16.13 -38.77 -32.29
CA GLU A 218 15.29 -38.17 -31.27
C GLU A 218 15.77 -38.55 -29.87
N ILE A 219 15.71 -37.61 -28.94
CA ILE A 219 16.00 -37.80 -27.53
C ILE A 219 14.86 -37.22 -26.70
N GLN A 220 14.28 -38.06 -25.86
CA GLN A 220 13.30 -37.67 -24.85
C GLN A 220 13.88 -37.88 -23.44
N ALA A 221 13.57 -37.00 -22.50
CA ALA A 221 14.01 -37.10 -21.11
C ALA A 221 12.89 -37.61 -20.21
N LEU A 222 13.11 -38.75 -19.57
CA LEU A 222 12.33 -39.24 -18.44
C LEU A 222 12.86 -38.62 -17.15
N THR A 223 12.08 -37.72 -16.57
CA THR A 223 12.37 -37.12 -15.26
C THR A 223 11.57 -37.85 -14.18
N VAL A 224 12.27 -38.42 -13.20
CA VAL A 224 11.64 -39.12 -12.06
C VAL A 224 11.98 -38.36 -10.79
N SER A 225 10.99 -37.92 -10.01
CA SER A 225 11.28 -37.31 -8.71
C SER A 225 11.98 -38.33 -7.80
N PRO A 226 13.08 -37.98 -7.11
CA PRO A 226 13.72 -38.88 -6.13
C PRO A 226 12.79 -39.25 -4.98
N GLN A 227 11.72 -38.47 -4.77
CA GLN A 227 10.72 -38.71 -3.74
C GLN A 227 9.60 -39.66 -4.18
N PHE A 228 9.48 -39.96 -5.49
CA PHE A 228 8.46 -40.85 -6.02
C PHE A 228 8.77 -42.31 -5.67
N ARG A 229 7.88 -42.98 -4.94
CA ARG A 229 8.01 -44.43 -4.59
C ARG A 229 6.92 -45.31 -5.19
N GLY A 230 6.27 -44.82 -6.25
CA GLY A 230 5.29 -45.58 -6.99
C GLY A 230 5.90 -46.50 -8.04
N ALA A 231 5.04 -47.28 -8.68
CA ALA A 231 5.37 -48.00 -9.90
C ALA A 231 4.70 -47.30 -11.09
N TYR A 232 5.43 -47.14 -12.19
CA TYR A 232 4.94 -46.49 -13.41
C TYR A 232 5.28 -47.33 -14.64
N GLN A 233 4.63 -47.03 -15.75
CA GLN A 233 4.95 -47.58 -17.07
C GLN A 233 5.05 -46.45 -18.08
N LEU A 234 5.86 -46.68 -19.11
CA LEU A 234 5.89 -45.84 -20.30
C LEU A 234 4.98 -46.44 -21.35
N LYS A 235 4.20 -45.57 -21.99
CA LYS A 235 3.29 -45.93 -23.08
C LYS A 235 3.66 -45.12 -24.30
N ARG A 236 3.61 -45.76 -25.46
CA ARG A 236 3.73 -45.06 -26.74
C ARG A 236 2.35 -44.57 -27.17
N PRO A 237 2.14 -43.26 -27.40
CA PRO A 237 0.81 -42.65 -27.56
C PRO A 237 0.01 -43.26 -28.73
N ASP A 238 0.69 -43.50 -29.85
CA ASP A 238 0.08 -44.03 -31.09
C ASP A 238 -0.12 -45.55 -31.12
N THR A 239 0.25 -46.26 -30.04
CA THR A 239 0.13 -47.73 -29.99
C THR A 239 -0.45 -48.21 -28.66
N PHE A 240 -0.73 -49.50 -28.57
CA PHE A 240 -1.09 -50.16 -27.30
C PHE A 240 0.14 -50.71 -26.56
N ALA A 241 1.36 -50.45 -27.05
CA ALA A 241 2.57 -50.94 -26.41
C ALA A 241 2.83 -50.21 -25.08
N ARG A 242 3.26 -50.98 -24.08
CA ARG A 242 3.59 -50.51 -22.74
C ARG A 242 4.91 -51.15 -22.31
N SER A 243 5.70 -50.41 -21.53
CA SER A 243 6.87 -50.98 -20.86
C SER A 243 6.43 -51.98 -19.76
N THR A 244 7.38 -52.75 -19.24
CA THR A 244 7.20 -53.36 -17.91
C THR A 244 7.18 -52.28 -16.82
N LEU A 245 6.79 -52.66 -15.60
CA LEU A 245 6.79 -51.73 -14.46
C LEU A 245 8.19 -51.20 -14.18
N LEU A 246 8.27 -49.89 -13.97
CA LEU A 246 9.45 -49.14 -13.58
C LEU A 246 9.21 -48.45 -12.23
N SER A 247 10.30 -48.13 -11.57
CA SER A 247 10.42 -47.56 -10.23
C SER A 247 11.55 -46.52 -10.21
N VAL A 248 11.71 -45.81 -9.09
CA VAL A 248 12.80 -44.82 -8.93
C VAL A 248 14.19 -45.45 -8.79
N SER A 249 14.27 -46.73 -8.46
CA SER A 249 15.54 -47.47 -8.31
C SER A 249 16.09 -48.02 -9.63
N ASP A 250 15.29 -48.00 -10.69
CA ASP A 250 15.70 -48.55 -11.99
C ASP A 250 16.71 -47.64 -12.67
N GLY A 251 17.86 -48.22 -13.05
CA GLY A 251 18.93 -47.55 -13.75
C GLY A 251 18.74 -47.58 -15.27
N THR A 252 19.77 -47.15 -16.00
CA THR A 252 19.72 -47.07 -17.46
C THR A 252 19.50 -48.43 -18.13
N GLU A 253 20.04 -49.51 -17.57
CA GLU A 253 19.91 -50.86 -18.13
C GLU A 253 18.50 -51.40 -17.93
N GLU A 254 17.97 -51.26 -16.71
CA GLU A 254 16.62 -51.68 -16.37
C GLU A 254 15.56 -50.91 -17.17
N ILE A 255 15.74 -49.59 -17.31
CA ILE A 255 14.88 -48.74 -18.13
C ILE A 255 14.94 -49.18 -19.60
N ALA A 256 16.13 -49.39 -20.16
CA ALA A 256 16.31 -49.82 -21.56
C ALA A 256 15.65 -51.17 -21.83
N GLU A 257 15.76 -52.13 -20.91
CA GLU A 257 15.10 -53.43 -21.04
C GLU A 257 13.57 -53.31 -20.94
N ALA A 258 13.08 -52.49 -20.00
CA ALA A 258 11.64 -52.29 -19.81
C ALA A 258 10.96 -51.66 -21.02
N ILE A 259 11.62 -50.72 -21.70
CA ILE A 259 11.07 -50.02 -22.87
C ILE A 259 11.30 -50.73 -24.19
N ARG A 260 12.14 -51.78 -24.24
CA ARG A 260 12.39 -52.56 -25.46
C ARG A 260 11.12 -52.98 -26.23
N PRO A 261 10.00 -53.39 -25.59
CA PRO A 261 8.76 -53.72 -26.29
C PRO A 261 8.06 -52.55 -26.98
N LEU A 262 8.45 -51.29 -26.70
CA LEU A 262 7.88 -50.09 -27.30
C LEU A 262 8.50 -49.73 -28.67
N ALA A 263 9.58 -50.42 -29.08
CA ALA A 263 10.30 -50.10 -30.30
C ALA A 263 9.57 -50.64 -31.56
N ASP A 264 9.67 -49.91 -32.67
CA ASP A 264 9.21 -50.37 -33.98
C ASP A 264 10.01 -51.59 -34.47
N GLU A 265 9.51 -52.27 -35.51
CA GLU A 265 10.24 -53.38 -36.14
C GLU A 265 11.61 -52.90 -36.66
N GLY A 266 12.70 -53.46 -36.10
CA GLY A 266 14.07 -53.06 -36.40
C GLY A 266 14.55 -51.79 -35.66
N GLY A 267 13.72 -51.17 -34.82
CA GLY A 267 14.06 -50.07 -33.93
C GLY A 267 14.70 -50.52 -32.62
N SER A 268 15.35 -49.60 -31.92
CA SER A 268 15.91 -49.82 -30.57
C SER A 268 15.95 -48.52 -29.78
N PHE A 269 15.95 -48.61 -28.45
CA PHE A 269 16.22 -47.46 -27.58
C PHE A 269 17.61 -47.54 -26.96
N VAL A 270 18.27 -46.39 -26.84
CA VAL A 270 19.52 -46.23 -26.09
C VAL A 270 19.24 -45.31 -24.91
N VAL A 271 19.47 -45.78 -23.69
CA VAL A 271 19.17 -45.01 -22.47
C VAL A 271 20.47 -44.54 -21.82
N THR A 272 20.55 -43.25 -21.54
CA THR A 272 21.69 -42.63 -20.85
C THR A 272 21.19 -41.76 -19.69
N ASN A 273 22.04 -41.46 -18.70
CA ASN A 273 21.66 -40.68 -17.51
C ASN A 273 22.61 -39.49 -17.34
N PRO A 274 22.47 -38.43 -18.16
CA PRO A 274 23.42 -37.31 -18.16
C PRO A 274 23.29 -36.42 -16.92
N LEU A 275 22.14 -36.44 -16.24
CA LEU A 275 21.86 -35.69 -15.01
C LEU A 275 21.22 -36.61 -13.97
N PRO A 276 21.44 -36.41 -12.66
CA PRO A 276 20.79 -37.22 -11.63
C PRO A 276 19.27 -37.22 -11.79
N HIS A 277 18.66 -38.41 -11.72
CA HIS A 277 17.21 -38.64 -11.83
C HIS A 277 16.56 -38.26 -13.18
N VAL A 278 17.37 -38.12 -14.25
CA VAL A 278 16.89 -37.81 -15.60
C VAL A 278 17.50 -38.78 -16.62
N ALA A 279 16.71 -39.74 -17.08
CA ALA A 279 17.12 -40.69 -18.10
C ALA A 279 16.78 -40.16 -19.51
N HIS A 280 17.79 -39.95 -20.34
CA HIS A 280 17.61 -39.66 -21.77
C HIS A 280 17.40 -40.96 -22.54
N ILE A 281 16.28 -41.03 -23.26
CA ILE A 281 15.87 -42.13 -24.11
C ILE A 281 16.08 -41.68 -25.57
N GLU A 282 17.09 -42.24 -26.21
CA GLU A 282 17.43 -41.99 -27.61
C GLU A 282 16.79 -43.06 -28.51
N PHE A 283 16.13 -42.62 -29.59
CA PHE A 283 15.49 -43.48 -30.57
C PHE A 283 16.50 -43.86 -31.67
N ALA A 284 16.90 -45.13 -31.69
CA ALA A 284 17.98 -45.65 -32.54
C ALA A 284 17.51 -46.83 -33.43
N GLY A 285 18.43 -47.37 -34.24
CA GLY A 285 18.12 -48.44 -35.19
C GLY A 285 17.28 -47.94 -36.36
N ALA A 286 16.24 -48.68 -36.74
CA ALA A 286 15.30 -48.26 -37.80
C ALA A 286 14.48 -47.00 -37.44
N MET A 287 14.51 -46.55 -36.18
CA MET A 287 13.86 -45.32 -35.71
C MET A 287 14.78 -44.09 -35.78
N SER A 288 16.04 -44.27 -36.20
CA SER A 288 17.02 -43.19 -36.31
C SER A 288 16.60 -42.13 -37.33
N GLY A 289 16.76 -40.85 -37.00
CA GLY A 289 16.51 -39.73 -37.91
C GLY A 289 15.04 -39.33 -38.11
N LEU A 290 14.13 -39.93 -37.35
CA LEU A 290 12.69 -39.66 -37.41
C LEU A 290 12.21 -38.97 -36.13
N GLY A 291 11.19 -38.12 -36.29
CA GLY A 291 10.46 -37.51 -35.17
C GLY A 291 9.27 -38.39 -34.73
N TYR A 292 9.05 -38.46 -33.43
CA TYR A 292 8.06 -39.23 -32.72
C TYR A 292 7.35 -38.37 -31.68
N GLU A 293 6.14 -38.76 -31.30
CA GLU A 293 5.45 -38.13 -30.19
C GLU A 293 6.06 -38.59 -28.84
N GLU A 294 6.00 -37.70 -27.85
CA GLU A 294 6.49 -37.97 -26.49
C GLU A 294 5.87 -39.24 -25.89
N LEU A 295 6.71 -40.10 -25.30
CA LEU A 295 6.22 -41.23 -24.51
C LEU A 295 5.38 -40.71 -23.34
N LEU A 296 4.30 -41.42 -23.01
CA LEU A 296 3.43 -41.06 -21.91
C LEU A 296 3.76 -41.87 -20.66
N VAL A 297 3.73 -41.23 -19.50
CA VAL A 297 3.85 -41.90 -18.20
C VAL A 297 2.47 -42.29 -17.68
N GLU A 298 2.29 -43.56 -17.34
CA GLU A 298 1.12 -44.09 -16.64
C GLU A 298 1.54 -44.55 -15.25
N VAL A 299 1.06 -43.88 -14.20
CA VAL A 299 1.31 -44.29 -12.80
C VAL A 299 0.36 -45.42 -12.45
N ILE A 300 0.91 -46.61 -12.16
CA ILE A 300 0.16 -47.82 -11.83
C ILE A 300 -0.10 -47.91 -10.33
N THR A 301 0.92 -47.61 -9.53
CA THR A 301 0.82 -47.55 -8.07
C THR A 301 1.23 -46.16 -7.64
N ALA A 302 0.26 -45.32 -7.25
CA ALA A 302 0.56 -43.99 -6.72
C ALA A 302 1.22 -44.11 -5.34
N PRO A 303 2.30 -43.35 -5.06
CA PRO A 303 2.87 -43.31 -3.73
C PRO A 303 1.90 -42.67 -2.73
N PRO A 304 1.94 -43.08 -1.44
CA PRO A 304 1.20 -42.37 -0.40
C PRO A 304 1.71 -40.92 -0.30
N GLY A 305 0.82 -40.01 0.11
CA GLY A 305 1.19 -38.61 0.31
C GLY A 305 2.00 -38.42 1.59
N ASP A 306 3.07 -37.64 1.51
CA ASP A 306 3.87 -37.24 2.67
C ASP A 306 3.12 -36.17 3.47
N VAL A 307 2.94 -36.39 4.77
CA VAL A 307 2.20 -35.44 5.61
C VAL A 307 3.01 -34.17 5.77
N THR A 308 2.56 -33.10 5.13
CA THR A 308 3.30 -31.84 5.01
C THR A 308 2.59 -30.76 5.80
N PHE A 309 3.36 -30.00 6.58
CA PHE A 309 2.87 -28.80 7.27
C PHE A 309 3.68 -27.57 6.84
N GLU A 310 3.05 -26.41 6.97
CA GLU A 310 3.67 -25.11 6.71
C GLU A 310 3.65 -24.28 7.97
N LEU A 311 4.85 -23.92 8.45
CA LEU A 311 5.06 -23.03 9.58
C LEU A 311 5.45 -21.65 9.05
N ASN A 312 4.54 -20.70 9.17
CA ASN A 312 4.75 -19.33 8.74
C ASN A 312 5.59 -18.55 9.77
N LEU A 313 6.71 -17.96 9.34
CA LEU A 313 7.58 -17.11 10.15
C LEU A 313 7.30 -15.60 9.96
N ALA A 314 6.33 -15.22 9.13
CA ALA A 314 5.83 -13.86 8.99
C ALA A 314 4.79 -13.51 10.06
N THR A 315 5.09 -13.79 11.33
CA THR A 315 4.20 -13.53 12.47
C THR A 315 4.58 -12.26 13.21
N ALA A 316 3.59 -11.59 13.79
CA ALA A 316 3.84 -10.37 14.55
C ALA A 316 4.63 -10.65 15.85
N GLU A 317 4.44 -11.84 16.41
CA GLU A 317 5.08 -12.34 17.61
C GLU A 317 6.58 -12.57 17.38
N LEU A 318 6.95 -13.20 16.25
CA LEU A 318 8.35 -13.39 15.88
C LEU A 318 9.02 -12.05 15.53
N ALA A 319 8.33 -11.18 14.79
CA ALA A 319 8.81 -9.83 14.49
C ALA A 319 9.01 -8.98 15.76
N ASN A 320 8.16 -9.15 16.78
CA ASN A 320 8.34 -8.49 18.07
C ASN A 320 9.55 -9.06 18.82
N LEU A 321 9.75 -10.39 18.80
CA LEU A 321 10.91 -11.03 19.43
C LEU A 321 12.22 -10.54 18.78
N LEU A 322 12.26 -10.46 17.45
CA LEU A 322 13.42 -10.00 16.66
C LEU A 322 13.58 -8.47 16.61
N ARG A 323 12.65 -7.70 17.19
CA ARG A 323 12.82 -6.25 17.34
C ARG A 323 13.96 -5.91 18.31
N ALA A 324 14.14 -6.72 19.35
CA ALA A 324 15.15 -6.50 20.39
C ALA A 324 16.52 -7.11 20.03
N ALA A 325 16.57 -8.05 19.09
CA ALA A 325 17.79 -8.72 18.65
C ALA A 325 17.69 -9.12 17.18
N SER A 326 18.72 -8.83 16.36
CA SER A 326 18.75 -9.21 14.94
C SER A 326 18.86 -10.71 14.69
N LEU A 327 19.23 -11.48 15.71
CA LEU A 327 19.33 -12.94 15.73
C LEU A 327 18.85 -13.42 17.10
N VAL A 328 18.01 -14.44 17.11
CA VAL A 328 17.63 -15.17 18.32
C VAL A 328 18.10 -16.60 18.17
N GLU A 329 19.06 -16.98 19.01
CA GLU A 329 19.59 -18.33 19.09
C GLU A 329 18.75 -19.19 20.05
N ASN A 330 18.82 -20.51 19.86
CA ASN A 330 18.23 -21.52 20.73
C ASN A 330 16.72 -21.32 20.97
N LEU A 331 15.99 -20.98 19.90
CA LEU A 331 14.54 -20.89 19.95
C LEU A 331 13.94 -22.30 19.81
N PRO A 332 13.13 -22.80 20.77
CA PRO A 332 12.62 -24.16 20.69
C PRO A 332 11.61 -24.33 19.55
N LEU A 333 11.84 -25.31 18.69
CA LEU A 333 10.90 -25.85 17.72
C LEU A 333 10.34 -27.17 18.26
N GLU A 334 9.03 -27.27 18.39
CA GLU A 334 8.33 -28.50 18.78
C GLU A 334 7.38 -28.95 17.67
N ILE A 335 7.46 -30.23 17.29
CA ILE A 335 6.58 -30.87 16.32
C ILE A 335 5.88 -32.03 17.02
N GLU A 336 4.55 -32.01 17.06
CA GLU A 336 3.69 -33.02 17.67
C GLU A 336 2.85 -33.69 16.58
N VAL A 337 2.89 -35.02 16.50
CA VAL A 337 2.09 -35.81 15.56
C VAL A 337 1.18 -36.73 16.35
N THR A 338 -0.13 -36.64 16.08
CA THR A 338 -1.14 -37.56 16.61
C THR A 338 -1.55 -38.53 15.51
N TYR A 339 -1.44 -39.83 15.78
CA TYR A 339 -1.73 -40.90 14.81
C TYR A 339 -2.44 -42.07 15.49
N GLU A 340 -3.14 -42.88 14.69
CA GLU A 340 -3.86 -44.06 15.18
C GLU A 340 -2.89 -45.17 15.64
N ASP A 341 -3.23 -45.83 16.74
CA ASP A 341 -2.53 -47.04 17.19
C ASP A 341 -2.74 -48.18 16.18
N GLU A 342 -1.69 -48.93 15.89
CA GLU A 342 -1.73 -50.05 14.95
C GLU A 342 -2.70 -51.17 15.39
N ASN A 343 -2.94 -51.33 16.69
CA ASN A 343 -3.74 -52.40 17.25
C ASN A 343 -5.16 -51.96 17.67
N ASP A 344 -5.41 -50.65 17.80
CA ASP A 344 -6.72 -50.10 18.15
C ASP A 344 -6.91 -48.72 17.51
N SER A 345 -7.72 -48.65 16.45
CA SER A 345 -8.01 -47.39 15.75
C SER A 345 -8.72 -46.34 16.62
N ASN A 346 -9.28 -46.72 17.76
CA ASN A 346 -9.89 -45.77 18.71
C ASN A 346 -8.85 -45.17 19.67
N HIS A 347 -7.64 -45.75 19.74
CA HIS A 347 -6.55 -45.23 20.54
C HIS A 347 -5.63 -44.36 19.67
N LEU A 348 -5.39 -43.13 20.13
CA LEU A 348 -4.49 -42.20 19.45
C LEU A 348 -3.17 -42.11 20.21
N GLN A 349 -2.07 -42.32 19.50
CA GLN A 349 -0.72 -42.12 19.99
C GLN A 349 -0.22 -40.71 19.65
N VAL A 350 0.68 -40.18 20.48
CA VAL A 350 1.31 -38.87 20.29
C VAL A 350 2.82 -39.03 20.25
N TRP A 351 3.42 -38.55 19.17
CA TRP A 351 4.86 -38.40 19.03
C TRP A 351 5.24 -36.93 19.09
N THR A 352 6.33 -36.61 19.79
CA THR A 352 6.81 -35.23 19.95
C THR A 352 8.30 -35.17 19.66
N TYR A 353 8.69 -34.25 18.79
CA TYR A 353 10.06 -33.88 18.48
C TYR A 353 10.35 -32.46 18.97
N ARG A 354 11.57 -32.24 19.46
CA ARG A 354 12.04 -30.94 19.92
C ARG A 354 13.44 -30.66 19.39
N ALA A 355 13.64 -29.47 18.87
CA ALA A 355 14.95 -28.95 18.45
C ALA A 355 15.12 -27.50 18.88
N GLU A 356 16.36 -27.04 18.93
CA GLU A 356 16.70 -25.63 19.11
C GLU A 356 17.13 -25.07 17.75
N VAL A 357 16.49 -23.99 17.31
CA VAL A 357 16.77 -23.36 16.01
C VAL A 357 17.15 -21.89 16.19
N SER A 358 17.92 -21.37 15.26
CA SER A 358 18.28 -19.95 15.21
C SER A 358 17.42 -19.22 14.19
N VAL A 359 16.91 -18.03 14.55
CA VAL A 359 16.09 -17.21 13.67
C VAL A 359 16.68 -15.81 13.53
N ARG A 360 16.91 -15.37 12.30
CA ARG A 360 17.43 -14.04 11.98
C ARG A 360 16.33 -13.12 11.44
N ARG A 361 16.44 -11.84 11.77
CA ARG A 361 15.60 -10.77 11.24
C ARG A 361 15.82 -10.57 9.74
N GLU A 362 14.76 -10.26 8.99
CA GLU A 362 14.88 -9.86 7.59
C GLU A 362 15.71 -8.55 7.49
N LEU A 363 16.84 -8.61 6.78
CA LEU A 363 17.64 -7.43 6.43
C LEU A 363 17.11 -6.86 5.12
N ILE A 364 16.92 -5.54 5.08
CA ILE A 364 16.62 -4.80 3.84
C ILE A 364 17.63 -5.23 2.77
N HIS A 365 17.12 -5.61 1.58
CA HIS A 365 17.86 -6.15 0.42
C HIS A 365 19.34 -5.72 0.36
N GLU A 366 20.26 -6.68 0.18
CA GLU A 366 21.71 -6.42 0.02
C GLU A 366 22.02 -5.33 -1.02
N GLU A 367 21.15 -5.14 -2.02
CA GLU A 367 21.25 -4.11 -3.05
C GLU A 367 21.20 -2.67 -2.50
N LEU A 368 20.61 -2.46 -1.32
CA LEU A 368 20.56 -1.17 -0.62
C LEU A 368 21.73 -0.97 0.36
N ALA A 369 22.58 -1.99 0.57
CA ALA A 369 23.75 -1.89 1.43
C ALA A 369 24.91 -1.09 0.77
N THR A 370 24.82 -0.80 -0.53
CA THR A 370 25.75 0.08 -1.24
C THR A 370 25.03 1.32 -1.76
N ALA A 371 25.34 2.48 -1.18
CA ALA A 371 24.89 3.76 -1.71
C ALA A 371 25.43 3.91 -3.15
N GLN A 372 24.56 3.88 -4.16
CA GLN A 372 24.96 4.27 -5.50
C GLN A 372 25.42 5.74 -5.47
N ASN A 373 26.59 5.98 -6.05
CA ASN A 373 27.21 7.30 -6.11
C ASN A 373 26.47 8.17 -7.15
N ILE A 374 25.27 8.61 -6.80
CA ILE A 374 24.46 9.53 -7.61
C ILE A 374 25.02 10.94 -7.41
N ASP A 375 25.59 11.51 -8.48
CA ASP A 375 26.05 12.89 -8.50
C ASP A 375 24.84 13.83 -8.63
N TRP A 376 24.25 14.19 -7.48
CA TRP A 376 23.10 15.09 -7.38
C TRP A 376 23.37 16.52 -7.89
N LEU A 377 24.62 16.86 -8.22
CA LEU A 377 25.00 18.18 -8.77
C LEU A 377 24.98 18.21 -10.30
N ARG A 378 24.75 17.07 -10.97
CA ARG A 378 24.61 17.02 -12.43
C ARG A 378 23.15 16.76 -12.83
N PRO A 379 22.45 17.75 -13.40
CA PRO A 379 21.15 17.49 -14.00
C PRO A 379 21.31 16.52 -15.19
N PRO A 380 20.38 15.56 -15.37
CA PRO A 380 20.45 14.59 -16.46
C PRO A 380 20.40 15.32 -17.80
N LEU A 381 21.40 15.09 -18.64
CA LEU A 381 21.49 15.71 -19.97
C LEU A 381 20.38 15.13 -20.88
N PRO A 382 19.63 15.99 -21.61
CA PRO A 382 18.73 15.54 -22.65
C PRO A 382 19.52 15.03 -23.86
N LYS A 383 19.10 13.89 -24.39
CA LYS A 383 19.56 13.31 -25.65
C LYS A 383 18.70 13.91 -26.77
N ASP A 384 19.30 14.80 -27.57
CA ASP A 384 18.86 15.35 -28.88
C ASP A 384 18.16 16.73 -28.94
N TYR A 385 18.62 17.58 -29.89
CA TYR A 385 18.17 18.96 -30.17
C TYR A 385 17.80 19.11 -31.65
N VAL A 386 16.58 19.58 -31.95
CA VAL A 386 16.22 20.22 -33.24
C VAL A 386 15.17 21.31 -32.98
N PRO A 387 15.31 22.55 -33.50
CA PRO A 387 14.27 23.57 -33.38
C PRO A 387 13.57 23.89 -34.71
N PHE A 388 12.24 23.80 -34.72
CA PHE A 388 11.34 24.52 -35.64
C PHE A 388 9.99 24.75 -34.93
N THR A 389 9.42 25.96 -35.01
CA THR A 389 8.00 26.24 -34.67
C THR A 389 7.34 27.16 -35.69
N SER A 390 6.03 26.98 -35.85
CA SER A 390 5.18 27.49 -36.93
C SER A 390 4.85 28.99 -36.91
N ASP A 391 5.48 29.79 -36.06
CA ASP A 391 5.05 31.17 -35.76
C ASP A 391 5.89 32.27 -36.43
N GLN A 392 6.64 31.96 -37.48
CA GLN A 392 7.44 32.96 -38.20
C GLN A 392 6.67 33.54 -39.41
N VAL A 393 6.13 34.75 -39.27
CA VAL A 393 5.51 35.55 -40.35
C VAL A 393 6.50 36.61 -40.87
N ILE A 394 6.67 36.68 -42.19
CA ILE A 394 7.58 37.61 -42.91
C ILE A 394 6.90 38.95 -43.23
N THR A 395 7.56 40.09 -42.97
CA THR A 395 7.28 41.39 -43.62
C THR A 395 8.57 42.20 -43.88
N GLY A 396 8.74 42.69 -45.11
CA GLY A 396 9.90 43.47 -45.59
C GLY A 396 9.88 43.64 -47.13
N SER A 397 10.54 44.66 -47.70
CA SER A 397 10.56 44.85 -49.16
C SER A 397 11.41 43.77 -49.82
N GLN A 398 10.79 42.91 -50.62
CA GLN A 398 11.46 41.83 -51.37
C GLN A 398 12.06 42.32 -52.70
N HIS A 399 12.00 43.62 -52.97
CA HIS A 399 12.48 44.19 -54.22
C HIS A 399 13.07 45.59 -54.06
N TYR A 400 14.03 45.91 -54.94
CA TYR A 400 14.67 47.21 -55.11
C TYR A 400 14.55 47.65 -56.57
N VAL A 401 14.16 48.90 -56.80
CA VAL A 401 14.01 49.47 -58.14
C VAL A 401 14.82 50.76 -58.22
N SER A 402 15.60 50.92 -59.29
CA SER A 402 16.35 52.15 -59.56
C SER A 402 16.43 52.42 -61.07
N THR A 403 16.90 53.61 -61.44
CA THR A 403 17.13 53.99 -62.84
C THR A 403 18.61 54.13 -63.11
N LEU A 404 19.05 53.69 -64.28
CA LEU A 404 20.44 53.65 -64.71
C LEU A 404 20.65 54.42 -66.01
N GLY A 405 21.89 54.82 -66.24
CA GLY A 405 22.30 55.67 -67.35
C GLY A 405 22.69 57.06 -66.88
N ASN A 406 23.86 57.52 -67.30
CA ASN A 406 24.42 58.84 -67.03
C ASN A 406 24.95 59.52 -68.31
N GLY A 407 24.78 58.87 -69.46
CA GLY A 407 25.24 59.33 -70.77
C GLY A 407 26.71 59.05 -71.08
N THR A 408 27.48 58.49 -70.15
CA THR A 408 28.93 58.27 -70.32
C THR A 408 29.37 56.83 -70.04
N ASP A 409 28.85 56.21 -68.98
CA ASP A 409 29.33 54.91 -68.50
C ASP A 409 28.48 53.74 -69.02
N THR A 410 29.11 52.57 -69.12
CA THR A 410 28.46 51.32 -69.51
C THR A 410 28.52 50.26 -68.42
N VAL A 411 29.14 50.57 -67.28
CA VAL A 411 29.22 49.71 -66.09
C VAL A 411 28.65 50.48 -64.91
N PHE A 412 27.72 49.85 -64.18
CA PHE A 412 27.00 50.47 -63.07
C PHE A 412 26.97 49.52 -61.88
N VAL A 413 27.41 50.00 -60.72
CA VAL A 413 27.21 49.29 -59.45
C VAL A 413 25.88 49.76 -58.85
N VAL A 414 25.02 48.80 -58.52
CA VAL A 414 23.69 49.02 -57.95
C VAL A 414 23.67 48.47 -56.53
N ASP A 415 23.70 49.37 -55.56
CA ASP A 415 23.56 49.04 -54.15
C ASP A 415 22.07 48.87 -53.79
N HIS A 416 21.61 47.62 -53.74
CA HIS A 416 20.22 47.27 -53.46
C HIS A 416 19.93 47.09 -51.96
N ASN A 417 20.94 46.87 -51.12
CA ASN A 417 20.82 46.75 -49.66
C ASN A 417 19.77 45.73 -49.16
N LEU A 418 19.58 44.63 -49.90
CA LEU A 418 18.58 43.60 -49.57
C LEU A 418 19.16 42.48 -48.66
N ALA A 419 20.41 42.61 -48.24
CA ALA A 419 21.14 41.71 -47.33
C ALA A 419 21.12 40.23 -47.76
N THR A 420 21.11 39.96 -49.07
CA THR A 420 21.15 38.62 -49.64
C THR A 420 21.73 38.63 -51.06
N GLU A 421 22.42 37.54 -51.42
CA GLU A 421 22.98 37.30 -52.75
C GLU A 421 22.02 36.52 -53.66
N ALA A 422 20.91 36.00 -53.11
CA ALA A 422 19.88 35.28 -53.85
C ALA A 422 18.92 36.25 -54.56
N LEU A 423 19.33 36.72 -55.75
CA LEU A 423 18.69 37.82 -56.47
C LEU A 423 18.18 37.40 -57.86
N HIS A 424 17.07 37.99 -58.28
CA HIS A 424 16.54 37.97 -59.64
C HIS A 424 16.53 39.40 -60.16
N LEU A 425 17.23 39.66 -61.27
CA LEU A 425 17.39 41.01 -61.83
C LEU A 425 16.70 41.13 -63.19
N THR A 426 15.90 42.18 -63.33
CA THR A 426 15.26 42.58 -64.58
C THR A 426 15.70 43.99 -64.93
N LEU A 427 16.25 44.19 -66.13
CA LEU A 427 16.61 45.50 -66.66
C LEU A 427 15.69 45.82 -67.84
N ARG A 428 15.17 47.05 -67.92
CA ARG A 428 14.30 47.50 -69.01
C ARG A 428 14.55 48.95 -69.38
N GLU A 429 14.07 49.37 -70.53
CA GLU A 429 14.04 50.80 -70.87
C GLU A 429 13.06 51.55 -69.97
N ASN A 430 13.46 52.75 -69.52
CA ASN A 430 12.69 53.57 -68.59
C ASN A 430 11.73 54.52 -69.33
N SER A 431 10.91 53.95 -70.21
CA SER A 431 9.87 54.63 -70.99
C SER A 431 8.59 53.80 -71.01
N ALA A 432 7.45 54.43 -71.28
CA ALA A 432 6.19 53.70 -71.41
C ALA A 432 6.25 52.77 -72.63
N GLY A 433 6.11 51.45 -72.41
CA GLY A 433 6.24 50.43 -73.46
C GLY A 433 7.68 50.01 -73.78
N GLY A 434 8.66 50.42 -72.97
CA GLY A 434 10.07 50.07 -73.14
C GLY A 434 10.34 48.55 -73.05
N ALA A 435 11.32 48.08 -73.83
CA ALA A 435 11.65 46.65 -73.89
C ALA A 435 12.38 46.17 -72.63
N ILE A 436 12.17 44.90 -72.25
CA ILE A 436 12.96 44.21 -71.22
C ILE A 436 14.23 43.67 -71.87
N LEU A 437 15.38 44.07 -71.33
CA LEU A 437 16.69 43.65 -71.81
C LEU A 437 16.98 42.20 -71.37
N ARG A 438 17.76 41.48 -72.18
CA ARG A 438 18.09 40.07 -71.93
C ARG A 438 19.50 39.91 -71.35
N SER A 439 19.58 39.25 -70.19
CA SER A 439 20.86 38.91 -69.56
C SER A 439 21.70 37.99 -70.47
N GLY A 440 23.00 38.25 -70.55
CA GLY A 440 23.97 37.59 -71.42
C GLY A 440 24.07 38.14 -72.85
N ILE A 441 23.10 38.95 -73.31
CA ILE A 441 23.09 39.55 -74.65
C ILE A 441 23.15 41.08 -74.57
N ASP A 442 22.21 41.67 -73.83
CA ASP A 442 22.06 43.13 -73.72
C ASP A 442 22.77 43.69 -72.47
N PHE A 443 23.02 42.83 -71.47
CA PHE A 443 23.81 43.14 -70.28
C PHE A 443 24.30 41.86 -69.59
N THR A 444 25.30 41.96 -68.72
CA THR A 444 25.72 40.89 -67.78
C THR A 444 25.72 41.40 -66.35
N THR A 445 25.51 40.49 -65.40
CA THR A 445 25.44 40.81 -63.96
C THR A 445 26.50 40.05 -63.18
N THR A 446 27.16 40.72 -62.24
CA THR A 446 28.04 40.08 -61.26
C THR A 446 27.61 40.49 -59.86
N VAL A 447 27.31 39.51 -59.01
CA VAL A 447 27.00 39.78 -57.60
C VAL A 447 28.30 40.14 -56.89
N VAL A 448 28.38 41.37 -56.38
CA VAL A 448 29.59 41.89 -55.71
C VAL A 448 29.56 41.57 -54.21
N GLY A 449 28.35 41.44 -53.65
CA GLY A 449 28.10 40.97 -52.29
C GLY A 449 26.61 41.00 -51.95
N PRO A 450 26.22 40.78 -50.68
CA PRO A 450 24.82 40.64 -50.28
C PRO A 450 23.98 41.93 -50.41
N ASN A 451 24.58 43.07 -50.71
CA ASN A 451 23.91 44.36 -50.82
C ASN A 451 24.12 45.05 -52.16
N SER A 452 24.93 44.50 -53.06
CA SER A 452 25.29 45.17 -54.30
C SER A 452 25.53 44.23 -55.48
N VAL A 453 25.13 44.69 -56.66
CA VAL A 453 25.32 44.00 -57.94
C VAL A 453 25.95 44.97 -58.93
N GLU A 454 26.95 44.49 -59.67
CA GLU A 454 27.52 45.20 -60.79
C GLU A 454 26.84 44.77 -62.10
N LEU A 455 26.46 45.76 -62.90
CA LEU A 455 25.82 45.61 -64.21
C LEU A 455 26.71 46.16 -65.29
N THR A 456 27.04 45.33 -66.27
CA THR A 456 27.81 45.73 -67.45
C THR A 456 26.91 45.62 -68.67
N LEU A 457 26.66 46.74 -69.34
CA LEU A 457 25.83 46.79 -70.54
C LEU A 457 26.61 46.31 -71.76
N LEU A 458 25.91 45.61 -72.64
CA LEU A 458 26.48 44.95 -73.81
C LEU A 458 25.69 45.31 -75.07
N GLY A 459 26.29 45.02 -76.22
CA GLY A 459 25.62 45.18 -77.52
C GLY A 459 25.16 46.60 -77.80
N ALA A 460 23.95 46.74 -78.34
CA ALA A 460 23.37 48.02 -78.76
C ALA A 460 23.08 48.99 -77.60
N TYR A 461 23.14 48.50 -76.35
CA TYR A 461 22.88 49.30 -75.14
C TYR A 461 24.16 49.85 -74.49
N ALA A 462 25.34 49.42 -74.97
CA ALA A 462 26.62 49.99 -74.56
C ALA A 462 27.05 51.18 -75.44
N VAL A 463 26.50 51.32 -76.65
CA VAL A 463 26.89 52.39 -77.59
C VAL A 463 25.67 52.94 -78.35
N PRO A 464 25.33 54.24 -78.19
CA PRO A 464 25.92 55.16 -77.21
C PRO A 464 25.59 54.73 -75.78
N SER A 465 26.45 55.11 -74.82
CA SER A 465 26.20 54.87 -73.40
C SER A 465 24.79 55.39 -73.02
N PRO A 466 24.04 54.69 -72.16
CA PRO A 466 22.66 55.05 -71.89
C PRO A 466 22.55 56.46 -71.34
N ALA A 467 21.69 57.27 -71.93
CA ALA A 467 21.40 58.62 -71.47
C ALA A 467 20.90 58.62 -70.01
N ILE A 468 20.87 59.81 -69.40
CA ILE A 468 20.50 59.97 -67.99
C ILE A 468 19.14 59.29 -67.71
N ALA A 469 19.14 58.32 -66.79
CA ALA A 469 17.97 57.54 -66.36
C ALA A 469 17.22 56.80 -67.50
N ALA A 470 17.91 56.47 -68.61
CA ALA A 470 17.32 55.80 -69.76
C ALA A 470 16.89 54.35 -69.50
N LEU A 471 17.47 53.69 -68.50
CA LEU A 471 17.15 52.31 -68.11
C LEU A 471 16.58 52.26 -66.70
N ALA A 472 15.78 51.23 -66.41
CA ALA A 472 15.24 50.92 -65.09
C ALA A 472 15.62 49.49 -64.71
N VAL A 473 16.22 49.33 -63.54
CA VAL A 473 16.57 48.04 -62.95
C VAL A 473 15.59 47.71 -61.84
N VAL A 474 15.14 46.45 -61.82
CA VAL A 474 14.33 45.85 -60.75
C VAL A 474 15.06 44.61 -60.26
N ILE A 475 15.36 44.57 -58.97
CA ILE A 475 16.04 43.46 -58.29
C ILE A 475 15.07 42.88 -57.27
N THR A 476 14.73 41.61 -57.36
CA THR A 476 13.87 40.90 -56.41
C THR A 476 14.65 39.80 -55.69
N THR A 477 14.32 39.49 -54.43
CA THR A 477 15.08 38.52 -53.62
C THR A 477 14.30 37.26 -53.28
N ALA A 478 15.01 36.14 -53.12
CA ALA A 478 14.50 34.91 -52.53
C ALA A 478 15.04 34.79 -51.08
N GLY A 479 14.31 35.32 -50.10
CA GLY A 479 14.62 35.20 -48.66
C GLY A 479 15.52 36.31 -48.09
N PRO A 480 15.01 37.52 -47.82
CA PRO A 480 15.77 38.58 -47.16
C PRO A 480 15.96 38.32 -45.66
N VAL A 481 17.06 38.83 -45.10
CA VAL A 481 17.29 38.86 -43.64
C VAL A 481 16.40 39.95 -43.04
N SER A 482 15.40 39.55 -42.24
CA SER A 482 14.42 40.46 -41.62
C SER A 482 15.07 41.52 -40.72
N ALA A 483 14.73 42.80 -40.91
CA ALA A 483 15.10 43.88 -40.00
C ALA A 483 13.88 44.80 -39.73
N PHE A 484 13.52 44.99 -38.46
CA PHE A 484 12.45 45.88 -38.03
C PHE A 484 12.97 47.33 -37.98
N GLN A 485 12.30 48.26 -38.68
CA GLN A 485 12.51 49.70 -38.46
C GLN A 485 11.21 50.37 -37.97
N ALA A 486 11.32 51.04 -36.82
CA ALA A 486 10.24 51.84 -36.27
C ALA A 486 10.07 53.14 -37.06
N HIS A 487 8.84 53.44 -37.47
CA HIS A 487 8.42 54.77 -37.92
C HIS A 487 7.19 55.17 -37.12
N THR A 488 7.06 56.47 -36.81
CA THR A 488 5.98 57.01 -35.98
C THR A 488 5.17 58.03 -36.78
N HIS A 489 3.85 58.01 -36.58
CA HIS A 489 2.94 59.05 -37.06
C HIS A 489 2.59 59.97 -35.88
N THR A 490 2.56 61.28 -36.10
CA THR A 490 2.01 62.22 -35.12
C THR A 490 0.48 62.16 -35.15
N ILE A 491 -0.17 62.39 -34.01
CA ILE A 491 -1.65 62.29 -33.89
C ILE A 491 -2.35 63.19 -34.93
N ALA A 492 -1.79 64.37 -35.19
CA ALA A 492 -2.31 65.33 -36.18
C ALA A 492 -2.28 64.82 -37.62
N GLN A 493 -1.41 63.86 -37.94
CA GLN A 493 -1.31 63.27 -39.28
C GLN A 493 -2.37 62.18 -39.52
N ILE A 494 -3.09 61.75 -38.47
CA ILE A 494 -4.13 60.73 -38.58
C ILE A 494 -5.49 61.42 -38.41
N VAL A 495 -6.16 61.68 -39.53
CA VAL A 495 -7.46 62.39 -39.58
C VAL A 495 -8.48 61.66 -38.71
N GLY A 496 -9.08 62.39 -37.77
CA GLY A 496 -10.07 61.86 -36.82
C GLY A 496 -9.49 61.22 -35.56
N LEU A 497 -8.17 60.97 -35.51
CA LEU A 497 -7.56 60.34 -34.34
C LEU A 497 -7.59 61.24 -33.11
N GLN A 498 -7.36 62.54 -33.25
CA GLN A 498 -7.46 63.49 -32.13
C GLN A 498 -8.88 63.48 -31.53
N THR A 499 -9.90 63.56 -32.37
CA THR A 499 -11.30 63.57 -31.94
C THR A 499 -11.69 62.26 -31.24
N ILE A 500 -11.21 61.12 -31.75
CA ILE A 500 -11.43 59.80 -31.13
C ILE A 500 -10.66 59.70 -29.80
N LEU A 501 -9.42 60.19 -29.73
CA LEU A 501 -8.63 60.20 -28.50
C LEU A 501 -9.21 61.11 -27.43
N ASP A 502 -9.75 62.28 -27.80
CA ASP A 502 -10.40 63.20 -26.86
C ASP A 502 -11.72 62.60 -26.35
N ALA A 503 -12.50 61.95 -27.22
CA ALA A 503 -13.72 61.23 -26.83
C ALA A 503 -13.39 60.05 -25.89
N PHE A 504 -12.38 59.23 -26.23
CA PHE A 504 -11.91 58.17 -25.34
C PHE A 504 -11.31 58.73 -24.05
N GLY A 505 -10.66 59.89 -24.06
CA GLY A 505 -10.16 60.55 -22.86
C GLY A 505 -11.29 60.93 -21.89
N ALA A 506 -12.39 61.46 -22.42
CA ALA A 506 -13.59 61.78 -21.65
C ALA A 506 -14.27 60.52 -21.09
N ASP A 507 -14.41 59.47 -21.92
CA ASP A 507 -15.02 58.20 -21.52
C ASP A 507 -14.15 57.47 -20.48
N ILE A 508 -12.82 57.51 -20.62
CA ILE A 508 -11.87 56.94 -19.65
C ILE A 508 -11.89 57.73 -18.34
N ALA A 509 -12.07 59.05 -18.38
CA ALA A 509 -12.21 59.84 -17.15
C ALA A 509 -13.49 59.47 -16.38
N LEU A 510 -14.60 59.24 -17.09
CA LEU A 510 -15.85 58.72 -16.52
C LEU A 510 -15.69 57.30 -15.98
N LEU A 511 -15.01 56.41 -16.72
CA LEU A 511 -14.73 55.03 -16.27
C LEU A 511 -13.76 54.98 -15.08
N LYS A 512 -12.75 55.86 -15.02
CA LYS A 512 -11.85 55.99 -13.87
C LYS A 512 -12.54 56.56 -12.63
N ALA A 513 -13.54 57.42 -12.81
CA ALA A 513 -14.37 57.90 -11.71
C ALA A 513 -15.31 56.80 -11.16
N LEU A 514 -15.66 55.80 -11.98
CA LEU A 514 -16.52 54.67 -11.63
C LEU A 514 -15.76 53.40 -11.20
N ALA A 515 -14.45 53.31 -11.49
CA ALA A 515 -13.63 52.17 -11.14
C ALA A 515 -12.88 52.43 -9.81
N PRO A 516 -13.09 51.62 -8.74
CA PRO A 516 -12.14 51.61 -7.64
C PRO A 516 -10.79 51.17 -8.20
N ALA A 517 -9.71 51.87 -7.84
CA ALA A 517 -8.40 51.78 -8.47
C ALA A 517 -7.95 50.32 -8.75
N GLY A 518 -8.10 49.86 -10.00
CA GLY A 518 -7.69 48.52 -10.44
C GLY A 518 -8.46 47.99 -11.66
N VAL A 519 -7.82 48.05 -12.83
CA VAL A 519 -8.05 47.30 -14.09
C VAL A 519 -9.50 46.87 -14.43
N LEU A 520 -10.12 47.59 -15.38
CA LEU A 520 -11.30 47.14 -16.12
C LEU A 520 -10.90 46.11 -17.20
N ALA A 521 -10.89 44.82 -16.87
CA ALA A 521 -10.83 43.76 -17.87
C ALA A 521 -12.26 43.31 -18.22
N SER A 522 -12.58 43.28 -19.52
CA SER A 522 -13.81 42.65 -20.02
C SER A 522 -13.75 41.16 -19.75
N GLN A 523 -14.66 40.64 -18.93
CA GLN A 523 -14.95 39.21 -18.90
C GLN A 523 -16.20 38.95 -19.72
N GLU A 524 -16.05 38.25 -20.83
CA GLU A 524 -17.14 37.48 -21.43
C GLU A 524 -17.85 36.67 -20.32
N ARG A 525 -19.17 36.49 -20.44
CA ARG A 525 -19.91 35.54 -19.59
C ARG A 525 -19.49 34.13 -19.99
N ASP A 526 -18.35 33.69 -19.48
CA ASP A 526 -18.08 32.28 -19.39
C ASP A 526 -18.97 31.75 -18.28
N SER A 527 -20.00 30.98 -18.64
CA SER A 527 -20.81 30.17 -17.71
C SER A 527 -20.02 28.97 -17.18
N GLY A 528 -18.73 28.88 -17.51
CA GLY A 528 -17.80 27.87 -17.03
C GLY A 528 -17.50 27.97 -15.54
N LEU A 529 -17.33 26.79 -14.95
CA LEU A 529 -16.66 26.60 -13.67
C LEU A 529 -15.35 27.39 -13.63
N SER A 530 -15.19 28.33 -12.69
CA SER A 530 -13.95 29.13 -12.61
C SER A 530 -12.80 28.33 -12.00
N SER A 531 -13.09 27.38 -11.12
CA SER A 531 -12.15 26.44 -10.50
C SER A 531 -12.92 25.30 -9.84
N ASN A 532 -12.37 24.08 -9.83
CA ASN A 532 -12.85 23.00 -8.98
C ASN A 532 -11.71 22.25 -8.30
N TRP A 533 -12.05 21.66 -7.15
CA TRP A 533 -11.25 20.67 -6.45
C TRP A 533 -12.14 19.45 -6.23
N THR A 534 -11.68 18.29 -6.69
CA THR A 534 -12.31 17.01 -6.34
C THR A 534 -11.71 16.57 -5.01
N LEU A 535 -12.56 16.30 -4.03
CA LEU A 535 -12.12 15.82 -2.73
C LEU A 535 -11.57 14.39 -2.86
N PRO A 536 -10.57 14.02 -2.04
CA PRO A 536 -10.06 12.64 -2.04
C PRO A 536 -11.17 11.68 -1.63
N LYS A 537 -11.14 10.45 -2.17
CA LYS A 537 -11.98 9.38 -1.64
C LYS A 537 -11.43 8.96 -0.28
N LEU A 538 -12.32 8.84 0.70
CA LEU A 538 -11.92 8.47 2.05
C LEU A 538 -12.55 7.13 2.42
N PHE A 539 -11.71 6.21 2.85
CA PHE A 539 -12.12 4.96 3.48
C PHE A 539 -11.08 4.58 4.51
N GLU A 540 -11.49 4.49 5.77
CA GLU A 540 -10.61 4.16 6.88
C GLU A 540 -11.34 3.33 7.94
N ILE A 541 -10.69 2.28 8.41
CA ILE A 541 -11.09 1.51 9.58
C ILE A 541 -9.95 1.60 10.60
N TYR A 542 -10.21 2.22 11.75
CA TYR A 542 -9.19 2.52 12.76
C TYR A 542 -9.69 2.23 14.17
N PRO A 543 -8.88 1.68 15.10
CA PRO A 543 -7.47 1.31 14.95
C PRO A 543 -7.30 -0.08 14.35
N SER A 544 -6.64 -0.18 13.20
CA SER A 544 -6.25 -1.44 12.57
C SER A 544 -4.78 -1.42 12.14
N ARG A 545 -4.08 -2.53 12.34
CA ARG A 545 -2.69 -2.72 11.86
C ARG A 545 -2.62 -3.30 10.45
N ARG A 546 -3.71 -3.87 9.96
CA ARG A 546 -3.85 -4.39 8.60
C ARG A 546 -4.79 -3.48 7.81
N PRO A 547 -4.48 -3.16 6.55
CA PRO A 547 -5.44 -2.49 5.69
C PRO A 547 -6.71 -3.35 5.59
N VAL A 548 -7.86 -2.71 5.74
CA VAL A 548 -9.18 -3.31 5.52
C VAL A 548 -9.68 -2.72 4.20
N GLU A 549 -10.17 -3.57 3.31
CA GLU A 549 -10.73 -3.13 2.04
C GLU A 549 -12.22 -2.77 2.20
N PRO A 550 -12.72 -1.78 1.44
CA PRO A 550 -14.14 -1.45 1.44
C PRO A 550 -14.98 -2.60 0.88
N SER A 551 -16.12 -2.89 1.49
CA SER A 551 -17.08 -3.85 0.93
C SER A 551 -17.93 -3.21 -0.19
N THR A 552 -18.49 -4.04 -1.08
CA THR A 552 -19.39 -3.59 -2.17
C THR A 552 -20.58 -2.78 -1.65
N ASP A 553 -21.10 -3.16 -0.48
CA ASP A 553 -22.23 -2.48 0.17
C ASP A 553 -21.79 -1.38 1.16
N GLY A 554 -20.50 -1.01 1.19
CA GLY A 554 -20.01 0.02 2.10
C GLY A 554 -19.80 -0.47 3.54
N LEU A 555 -20.14 0.36 4.53
CA LEU A 555 -19.96 -0.03 5.94
C LEU A 555 -20.96 -1.11 6.38
N ILE A 556 -22.15 -1.15 5.79
CA ILE A 556 -23.15 -2.18 6.14
C ILE A 556 -22.72 -3.58 5.70
N GLY A 557 -22.02 -3.71 4.56
CA GLY A 557 -21.48 -5.00 4.12
C GLY A 557 -20.36 -5.50 5.05
N LEU A 558 -19.54 -4.60 5.59
CA LEU A 558 -18.53 -4.96 6.60
C LEU A 558 -19.17 -5.38 7.93
N LEU A 559 -20.24 -4.70 8.33
CA LEU A 559 -21.02 -5.08 9.51
C LEU A 559 -21.64 -6.48 9.34
N ASN A 560 -22.21 -6.76 8.16
CA ASN A 560 -22.84 -8.04 7.84
C ASN A 560 -21.84 -9.20 7.71
N ALA A 561 -20.64 -8.93 7.18
CA ALA A 561 -19.58 -9.93 7.06
C ALA A 561 -18.95 -10.32 8.42
N GLY A 562 -19.15 -9.50 9.45
CA GLY A 562 -18.82 -9.82 10.84
C GLY A 562 -17.33 -10.14 11.07
N ASP A 563 -17.06 -11.23 11.79
CA ASP A 563 -15.70 -11.62 12.20
C ASP A 563 -14.78 -11.99 11.04
N SER A 564 -15.33 -12.34 9.87
CA SER A 564 -14.56 -12.76 8.71
C SER A 564 -13.90 -11.59 7.96
N ALA A 565 -14.51 -10.40 8.02
CA ALA A 565 -14.04 -9.21 7.31
C ALA A 565 -13.19 -8.25 8.16
N LEU A 566 -13.32 -8.34 9.49
CA LEU A 566 -12.68 -7.41 10.41
C LEU A 566 -11.76 -8.15 11.39
N PRO A 567 -10.51 -7.69 11.57
CA PRO A 567 -9.58 -8.30 12.51
C PRO A 567 -10.07 -8.17 13.96
N ARG A 568 -9.30 -8.69 14.92
CA ARG A 568 -9.61 -8.55 16.34
C ARG A 568 -9.73 -7.07 16.72
N ALA A 569 -10.81 -6.73 17.43
CA ALA A 569 -11.12 -5.35 17.82
C ALA A 569 -9.93 -4.69 18.52
N GLY A 570 -9.51 -3.53 17.99
CA GLY A 570 -8.50 -2.69 18.62
C GLY A 570 -9.08 -1.94 19.83
N GLY A 571 -8.22 -1.23 20.56
CA GLY A 571 -8.66 -0.46 21.73
C GLY A 571 -8.97 0.98 21.35
N LEU A 572 -10.19 1.39 21.68
CA LEU A 572 -10.65 2.76 21.58
C LEU A 572 -10.16 3.54 22.79
N LEU A 573 -9.91 4.84 22.63
CA LEU A 573 -9.40 5.71 23.68
C LEU A 573 -10.44 6.75 24.07
N ALA A 574 -10.65 6.91 25.37
CA ALA A 574 -11.54 7.93 25.91
C ALA A 574 -10.85 9.30 25.94
N ALA A 575 -11.64 10.38 25.91
CA ALA A 575 -11.13 11.68 26.31
C ALA A 575 -10.91 11.70 27.83
N VAL A 576 -9.94 12.51 28.27
CA VAL A 576 -9.66 12.71 29.70
C VAL A 576 -10.06 14.11 30.11
N HIS A 577 -10.85 14.20 31.17
CA HIS A 577 -11.34 15.46 31.70
C HIS A 577 -10.58 15.84 32.97
N ASP A 578 -9.37 16.36 32.81
CA ASP A 578 -8.52 16.82 33.91
C ASP A 578 -8.24 18.32 33.81
N ALA A 579 -8.44 19.03 34.90
CA ALA A 579 -8.13 20.46 35.01
C ALA A 579 -6.68 20.70 35.46
N VAL A 580 -6.00 19.66 35.96
CA VAL A 580 -4.61 19.71 36.40
C VAL A 580 -3.74 19.01 35.36
N VAL A 581 -2.64 19.64 34.97
CA VAL A 581 -1.64 19.01 34.12
C VAL A 581 -0.40 18.77 34.95
N GLU A 582 0.10 17.54 34.91
CA GLU A 582 1.28 17.12 35.64
C GLU A 582 2.49 16.93 34.72
N ALA A 583 3.70 16.92 35.28
CA ALA A 583 4.88 16.60 34.48
C ALA A 583 4.91 15.10 34.13
N LEU A 584 5.12 14.77 32.86
CA LEU A 584 5.23 13.38 32.42
C LEU A 584 6.47 12.71 33.04
N PRO A 585 6.31 11.57 33.74
CA PRO A 585 7.46 10.88 34.31
C PRO A 585 8.35 10.29 33.20
N ASN A 586 9.68 10.39 33.37
CA ASN A 586 10.68 9.81 32.48
C ASN A 586 11.72 9.02 33.31
N PRO A 587 11.87 7.70 33.11
CA PRO A 587 11.19 6.85 32.13
C PRO A 587 9.68 6.73 32.37
N LEU A 588 8.92 6.48 31.29
CA LEU A 588 7.48 6.24 31.35
C LEU A 588 7.19 5.02 32.25
N PRO A 589 6.34 5.15 33.27
CA PRO A 589 5.99 4.05 34.16
C PRO A 589 4.97 3.13 33.48
N GLU A 590 4.83 1.91 34.00
CA GLU A 590 3.80 0.97 33.53
C GLU A 590 2.39 1.59 33.63
N PRO A 591 1.54 1.44 32.59
CA PRO A 591 0.17 1.94 32.62
C PRO A 591 -0.63 1.17 33.67
N THR A 592 -1.11 1.88 34.68
CA THR A 592 -1.91 1.33 35.78
C THR A 592 -3.07 2.25 36.11
N ALA A 593 -4.03 1.78 36.92
CA ALA A 593 -5.18 2.56 37.36
C ALA A 593 -4.82 3.89 38.08
N VAL A 594 -3.59 4.04 38.57
CA VAL A 594 -3.10 5.25 39.27
C VAL A 594 -2.98 6.46 38.35
N TYR A 595 -2.82 6.23 37.05
CA TYR A 595 -2.62 7.27 36.03
C TYR A 595 -3.87 7.52 35.18
N VAL A 596 -4.97 6.80 35.46
CA VAL A 596 -6.25 6.98 34.80
C VAL A 596 -6.85 8.34 35.17
N ASP A 597 -7.59 8.94 34.24
CA ASP A 597 -8.24 10.25 34.37
C ASP A 597 -7.29 11.43 34.67
N ARG A 598 -5.99 11.27 34.36
CA ARG A 598 -4.96 12.29 34.58
C ARG A 598 -4.24 12.67 33.30
N VAL A 599 -3.82 13.93 33.20
CA VAL A 599 -3.10 14.45 32.03
C VAL A 599 -1.70 14.87 32.40
N PHE A 600 -0.75 14.49 31.54
CA PHE A 600 0.68 14.71 31.72
C PHE A 600 1.27 15.46 30.53
N GLU A 601 2.19 16.39 30.78
CA GLU A 601 2.89 17.17 29.77
C GLU A 601 4.37 16.78 29.71
N ASN A 602 4.92 16.63 28.50
CA ASN A 602 6.36 16.52 28.33
C ASN A 602 7.03 17.87 28.56
N GLN A 603 7.39 18.16 29.81
CA GLN A 603 8.12 19.38 30.19
C GLN A 603 9.64 19.30 29.95
N GLY A 604 10.11 18.20 29.35
CA GLY A 604 11.52 18.00 28.99
C GLY A 604 11.92 18.76 27.73
N VAL A 605 13.17 18.55 27.29
CA VAL A 605 13.71 19.12 26.04
C VAL A 605 13.88 18.09 24.92
N ALA A 606 13.59 16.82 25.21
CA ALA A 606 13.69 15.70 24.27
C ALA A 606 12.31 15.08 24.04
N ASN A 607 12.14 14.43 22.89
CA ASN A 607 10.96 13.64 22.62
C ASN A 607 10.91 12.43 23.56
N ILE A 608 9.71 12.06 23.99
CA ILE A 608 9.47 10.86 24.79
C ILE A 608 8.63 9.90 23.95
N THR A 609 9.16 8.70 23.70
CA THR A 609 8.43 7.66 22.97
C THR A 609 7.29 7.11 23.81
N ILE A 610 6.05 7.32 23.37
CA ILE A 610 4.88 6.63 23.91
C ILE A 610 4.78 5.25 23.24
N PRO A 611 4.83 4.15 24.00
CA PRO A 611 4.71 2.80 23.46
C PRO A 611 3.38 2.61 22.72
N GLY A 612 3.44 1.98 21.55
CA GLY A 612 2.24 1.62 20.80
C GLY A 612 1.52 0.45 21.45
N GLY A 613 0.20 0.41 21.34
CA GLY A 613 -0.62 -0.70 21.86
C GLY A 613 -2.03 -0.68 21.28
N LEU A 614 -2.81 -1.73 21.55
CA LEU A 614 -4.24 -1.77 21.20
C LEU A 614 -4.58 -1.47 19.72
N GLY A 615 -3.74 -1.96 18.80
CA GLY A 615 -3.91 -1.75 17.36
C GLY A 615 -3.18 -0.53 16.79
N ARG A 616 -2.46 0.22 17.62
CA ARG A 616 -1.75 1.46 17.27
C ARG A 616 -0.22 1.28 17.28
N ARG A 617 0.50 2.19 16.60
CA ARG A 617 1.97 2.24 16.55
C ARG A 617 2.48 3.18 17.66
N SER A 618 3.75 3.07 18.04
CA SER A 618 4.37 4.03 18.96
C SER A 618 4.42 5.42 18.35
N VAL A 619 4.33 6.44 19.19
CA VAL A 619 4.39 7.84 18.76
C VAL A 619 5.38 8.60 19.62
N GLU A 620 6.13 9.51 19.01
CA GLU A 620 7.01 10.43 19.72
C GLU A 620 6.19 11.60 20.26
N LEU A 621 6.31 11.85 21.56
CA LEU A 621 5.70 13.00 22.22
C LEU A 621 6.72 14.12 22.32
N ALA A 622 6.53 15.19 21.57
CA ALA A 622 7.45 16.33 21.57
C ALA A 622 7.38 17.14 22.89
N PRO A 623 8.41 17.93 23.23
CA PRO A 623 8.33 18.91 24.32
C PRO A 623 7.09 19.80 24.21
N GLY A 624 6.33 19.90 25.30
CA GLY A 624 5.07 20.67 25.40
C GLY A 624 3.82 19.94 24.90
N GLU A 625 3.93 18.70 24.41
CA GLU A 625 2.77 17.87 24.08
C GLU A 625 2.28 17.07 25.30
N PHE A 626 1.01 16.63 25.25
CA PHE A 626 0.32 15.98 26.36
C PHE A 626 0.09 14.48 26.13
N ALA A 627 0.10 13.72 27.21
CA ALA A 627 -0.22 12.31 27.24
C ALA A 627 -1.21 11.99 28.37
N ALA A 628 -2.00 10.95 28.17
CA ALA A 628 -2.87 10.38 29.18
C ALA A 628 -2.68 8.86 29.23
N CYS A 629 -3.25 8.24 30.25
CA CYS A 629 -3.23 6.80 30.45
C CYS A 629 -4.65 6.31 30.75
N ASP A 630 -5.06 5.20 30.17
CA ASP A 630 -6.36 4.55 30.45
C ASP A 630 -6.20 3.28 31.30
N GLY A 631 -5.01 3.11 31.90
CA GLY A 631 -4.63 1.94 32.68
C GLY A 631 -4.25 0.72 31.84
N ARG A 632 -4.45 0.76 30.51
CA ARG A 632 -4.01 -0.25 29.55
C ARG A 632 -2.78 0.22 28.79
N VAL A 633 -2.79 1.47 28.34
CA VAL A 633 -1.71 2.09 27.56
C VAL A 633 -1.59 3.58 27.85
N TRP A 634 -0.40 4.11 27.61
CA TRP A 634 -0.19 5.54 27.43
C TRP A 634 -0.57 5.94 26.00
N TYR A 635 -1.12 7.14 25.85
CA TYR A 635 -1.48 7.67 24.54
C TYR A 635 -1.41 9.19 24.50
N ARG A 636 -1.17 9.73 23.31
CA ARG A 636 -1.06 11.17 23.11
C ARG A 636 -2.44 11.83 23.05
N VAL A 637 -2.61 12.89 23.82
CA VAL A 637 -3.84 13.68 23.87
C VAL A 637 -3.57 15.13 23.49
N GLU A 638 -4.60 15.80 22.96
CA GLU A 638 -4.55 17.21 22.59
C GLU A 638 -5.74 17.96 23.19
N PRO A 639 -5.53 19.15 23.79
CA PRO A 639 -6.63 20.04 24.14
C PRO A 639 -7.21 20.66 22.86
N PHE A 640 -8.47 21.09 22.92
CA PHE A 640 -9.07 21.79 21.79
C PHE A 640 -9.16 23.30 22.04
N GLY A 641 -8.59 24.08 21.13
CA GLY A 641 -8.65 25.54 21.14
C GLY A 641 -7.67 26.22 22.11
N ASN A 642 -7.58 27.56 22.02
CA ASN A 642 -6.74 28.41 22.88
C ASN A 642 -7.42 28.79 24.22
N VAL A 643 -8.58 28.20 24.52
CA VAL A 643 -9.30 28.41 25.78
C VAL A 643 -8.96 27.23 26.68
N ALA A 644 -8.85 27.46 27.98
CA ALA A 644 -8.55 26.45 29.00
C ALA A 644 -9.67 25.40 29.11
N GLU A 645 -9.82 24.56 28.09
CA GLU A 645 -10.67 23.38 28.12
C GLU A 645 -9.96 22.35 28.99
N SER A 646 -10.60 21.91 30.07
CA SER A 646 -10.10 20.85 30.95
C SER A 646 -10.37 19.45 30.36
N SER A 647 -10.40 19.34 29.04
CA SER A 647 -10.70 18.11 28.31
C SER A 647 -9.66 17.90 27.23
N TYR A 648 -9.06 16.72 27.25
CA TYR A 648 -7.97 16.32 26.39
C TYR A 648 -8.41 15.12 25.57
N TYR A 649 -8.37 15.26 24.26
CA TYR A 649 -8.92 14.28 23.34
C TYR A 649 -7.78 13.45 22.72
N PRO A 650 -7.99 12.16 22.43
CA PRO A 650 -6.94 11.33 21.87
C PRO A 650 -6.60 11.76 20.43
N SER A 651 -5.38 12.27 20.25
CA SER A 651 -4.90 12.78 18.96
C SER A 651 -4.84 11.70 17.86
N ASP A 652 -4.75 10.43 18.26
CA ASP A 652 -4.77 9.25 17.40
C ASP A 652 -6.06 9.12 16.57
N PHE A 653 -7.16 9.76 16.99
CA PHE A 653 -8.46 9.74 16.31
C PHE A 653 -8.78 11.06 15.59
N THR A 654 -7.87 12.02 15.63
CA THR A 654 -8.00 13.26 14.88
C THR A 654 -7.66 13.01 13.41
N ARG A 655 -8.52 13.48 12.50
CA ARG A 655 -8.34 13.33 11.04
C ARG A 655 -8.49 14.66 10.33
N GLU A 656 -7.55 14.99 9.45
CA GLU A 656 -7.76 16.03 8.44
C GLU A 656 -8.36 15.36 7.20
N LEU A 657 -9.58 15.74 6.86
CA LEU A 657 -10.33 15.13 5.75
C LEU A 657 -9.87 15.67 4.40
N PHE A 658 -9.68 16.99 4.33
CA PHE A 658 -9.15 17.69 3.17
C PHE A 658 -8.68 19.08 3.57
N ARG A 659 -7.81 19.65 2.73
CA ARG A 659 -7.35 21.04 2.82
C ARG A 659 -7.07 21.59 1.44
N PHE A 660 -7.57 22.79 1.15
CA PHE A 660 -7.26 23.49 -0.09
C PHE A 660 -7.22 25.01 0.14
N PHE A 661 -6.61 25.72 -0.80
CA PHE A 661 -6.46 27.17 -0.75
C PHE A 661 -7.30 27.83 -1.84
N VAL A 662 -7.91 28.96 -1.51
CA VAL A 662 -8.67 29.82 -2.42
C VAL A 662 -7.98 31.18 -2.46
N ASN A 663 -7.70 31.67 -3.67
CA ASN A 663 -7.14 33.00 -3.85
C ASN A 663 -8.12 33.98 -4.49
N ASP A 664 -7.78 35.26 -4.44
CA ASP A 664 -8.55 36.39 -4.96
C ASP A 664 -8.81 36.35 -6.47
N ARG A 665 -7.91 35.73 -7.24
CA ARG A 665 -8.06 35.53 -8.70
C ARG A 665 -9.04 34.41 -9.04
N GLN A 666 -9.20 33.44 -8.14
CA GLN A 666 -10.17 32.36 -8.22
C GLN A 666 -11.55 32.82 -7.73
N LEU A 667 -11.66 33.35 -6.51
CA LEU A 667 -12.91 33.89 -5.95
C LEU A 667 -13.08 35.37 -6.34
N ARG A 668 -13.41 35.59 -7.61
CA ARG A 668 -13.62 36.93 -8.18
C ARG A 668 -14.89 37.59 -7.61
N LEU A 669 -15.03 38.89 -7.80
CA LEU A 669 -16.26 39.60 -7.44
C LEU A 669 -17.47 38.99 -8.18
N ARG A 670 -18.59 38.81 -7.46
CA ARG A 670 -19.81 38.13 -7.93
C ARG A 670 -19.56 36.66 -8.28
N THR A 671 -18.73 35.97 -7.51
CA THR A 671 -18.60 34.51 -7.58
C THR A 671 -18.87 33.90 -6.22
N GLU A 672 -19.23 32.61 -6.24
CA GLU A 672 -19.54 31.78 -5.09
C GLU A 672 -18.65 30.54 -5.09
N LEU A 673 -17.93 30.32 -3.99
CA LEU A 673 -17.38 29.01 -3.64
C LEU A 673 -18.50 28.17 -3.03
N ALA A 674 -18.80 27.01 -3.59
CA ALA A 674 -19.70 26.02 -3.02
C ALA A 674 -18.92 24.72 -2.75
N LEU A 675 -18.95 24.26 -1.51
CA LEU A 675 -18.37 22.99 -1.07
C LEU A 675 -19.47 22.20 -0.37
N GLN A 676 -19.71 20.97 -0.82
CA GLN A 676 -20.61 20.04 -0.14
C GLN A 676 -20.04 18.63 -0.23
N PHE A 677 -20.07 17.89 0.87
CA PHE A 677 -19.54 16.54 0.99
C PHE A 677 -20.39 15.74 1.96
N ALA A 678 -20.30 14.41 1.88
CA ALA A 678 -21.00 13.51 2.78
C ALA A 678 -20.04 12.51 3.42
N LEU A 679 -20.29 12.16 4.68
CA LEU A 679 -19.51 11.19 5.44
C LEU A 679 -20.44 10.12 6.00
N GLU A 680 -20.09 8.86 5.77
CA GLU A 680 -20.69 7.70 6.40
C GLU A 680 -19.79 7.26 7.56
N LEU A 681 -20.36 7.17 8.76
CA LEU A 681 -19.66 6.89 10.00
C LEU A 681 -20.34 5.73 10.75
N ALA A 682 -19.52 4.86 11.37
CA ALA A 682 -20.01 3.79 12.25
C ALA A 682 -18.94 3.40 13.28
N VAL A 683 -19.35 2.74 14.36
CA VAL A 683 -18.44 1.93 15.20
C VAL A 683 -18.69 0.44 14.97
N LEU A 684 -17.68 -0.28 14.50
CA LEU A 684 -17.77 -1.70 14.16
C LEU A 684 -17.14 -2.55 15.27
N LYS A 685 -17.76 -3.68 15.60
CA LYS A 685 -17.34 -4.59 16.68
C LYS A 685 -17.03 -3.87 18.00
N SER A 686 -17.76 -2.80 18.28
CA SER A 686 -17.50 -1.97 19.44
C SER A 686 -18.37 -2.33 20.62
N ASN A 687 -17.79 -2.24 21.82
CA ASN A 687 -18.48 -2.42 23.09
C ASN A 687 -18.83 -1.08 23.77
N THR A 688 -18.72 0.05 23.06
CA THR A 688 -19.12 1.39 23.53
C THR A 688 -19.53 2.24 22.34
N ASN A 689 -20.39 3.23 22.57
CA ASN A 689 -20.62 4.26 21.56
C ASN A 689 -19.46 5.26 21.57
N CYS A 690 -19.28 5.95 20.45
CA CYS A 690 -18.26 6.99 20.33
C CYS A 690 -18.88 8.29 19.84
N GLN A 691 -18.11 9.36 19.94
CA GLN A 691 -18.44 10.62 19.31
C GLN A 691 -17.25 11.16 18.53
N TRP A 692 -17.58 11.95 17.51
CA TRP A 692 -16.67 12.87 16.86
C TRP A 692 -17.33 14.23 16.74
N THR A 693 -16.51 15.26 16.65
CA THR A 693 -16.94 16.57 16.20
C THR A 693 -16.31 16.85 14.85
N LEU A 694 -17.16 17.08 13.85
CA LEU A 694 -16.74 17.60 12.56
C LEU A 694 -16.61 19.11 12.66
N ALA A 695 -15.44 19.64 12.29
CA ALA A 695 -15.20 21.06 12.16
C ALA A 695 -14.77 21.43 10.74
N ILE A 696 -15.36 22.49 10.18
CA ILE A 696 -14.87 23.18 8.98
C ILE A 696 -14.27 24.50 9.41
N GLU A 697 -13.01 24.72 9.07
CA GLU A 697 -12.24 25.88 9.51
C GLU A 697 -11.73 26.68 8.32
N LEU A 698 -11.67 28.00 8.50
CA LEU A 698 -11.05 28.92 7.56
C LEU A 698 -9.73 29.40 8.12
N GLY A 699 -8.69 29.39 7.29
CA GLY A 699 -7.36 29.87 7.62
C GLY A 699 -6.97 31.06 6.78
N THR A 700 -6.13 31.92 7.33
CA THR A 700 -5.48 33.01 6.61
C THR A 700 -4.00 32.68 6.46
N ALA A 701 -3.50 32.69 5.22
CA ALA A 701 -2.07 32.60 5.00
C ALA A 701 -1.45 33.98 5.22
N PRO A 702 -0.37 34.11 6.01
CA PRO A 702 0.37 35.36 6.11
C PRO A 702 0.91 35.74 4.73
N GLN A 703 0.77 37.02 4.34
CA GLN A 703 1.33 37.54 3.10
C GLN A 703 2.83 37.80 3.27
N ASP A 704 3.59 37.74 2.17
CA ASP A 704 4.96 38.26 2.15
C ASP A 704 4.92 39.76 2.48
N SER A 705 5.49 40.16 3.61
CA SER A 705 5.65 41.57 3.98
C SER A 705 6.89 42.15 3.31
N GLU A 706 6.85 43.41 2.87
CA GLU A 706 8.06 44.13 2.45
C GLU A 706 8.63 45.00 3.60
N PRO A 707 9.96 44.93 3.86
CA PRO A 707 10.97 44.11 3.19
C PRO A 707 10.89 42.62 3.60
N GLY A 708 11.18 41.72 2.65
CA GLY A 708 10.93 40.28 2.75
C GLY A 708 11.56 39.59 3.97
N SER A 709 10.72 38.98 4.81
CA SER A 709 11.13 37.96 5.78
C SER A 709 11.33 36.60 5.10
N THR A 710 11.82 35.61 5.85
CA THR A 710 11.90 34.19 5.47
C THR A 710 10.63 33.72 4.77
N GLY A 711 10.77 32.97 3.67
CA GLY A 711 9.64 32.55 2.83
C GLY A 711 8.55 31.78 3.59
N ILE A 712 7.30 31.92 3.15
CA ILE A 712 6.11 31.37 3.82
C ILE A 712 6.15 29.84 3.81
N ASN A 713 6.11 29.23 5.00
CA ASN A 713 5.91 27.80 5.19
C ASN A 713 4.39 27.50 5.31
N LEU A 714 3.92 26.39 4.73
CA LEU A 714 2.54 25.89 4.86
C LEU A 714 2.10 25.71 6.33
N GLN A 715 3.03 25.52 7.26
CA GLN A 715 2.76 25.48 8.70
C GLN A 715 2.29 26.83 9.28
N ASN A 716 2.46 27.94 8.56
CA ASN A 716 2.18 29.30 9.03
C ASN A 716 0.74 29.76 8.76
N VAL A 717 -0.15 28.91 8.22
CA VAL A 717 -1.57 29.26 8.05
C VAL A 717 -2.21 29.45 9.42
N VAL A 718 -2.69 30.67 9.67
CA VAL A 718 -3.38 31.02 10.91
C VAL A 718 -4.86 30.65 10.77
N TRP A 719 -5.26 29.57 11.41
CA TRP A 719 -6.65 29.10 11.44
C TRP A 719 -7.50 29.95 12.38
N SER A 720 -8.73 30.25 11.97
CA SER A 720 -9.71 30.91 12.82
C SER A 720 -9.94 30.10 14.10
N ALA A 721 -9.91 30.76 15.25
CA ALA A 721 -10.15 30.13 16.55
C ALA A 721 -11.58 29.58 16.68
N VAL A 722 -12.53 30.12 15.90
CA VAL A 722 -13.91 29.63 15.84
C VAL A 722 -14.12 28.95 14.49
N PRO A 723 -14.42 27.64 14.45
CA PRO A 723 -14.81 26.94 13.23
C PRO A 723 -16.06 27.56 12.62
N VAL A 724 -16.14 27.52 11.29
CA VAL A 724 -17.31 27.99 10.55
C VAL A 724 -18.50 27.07 10.74
N LEU A 725 -18.23 25.77 10.76
CA LEU A 725 -19.18 24.73 11.05
C LEU A 725 -18.55 23.84 12.11
N GLU A 726 -19.32 23.55 13.15
CA GLU A 726 -18.97 22.56 14.16
C GLU A 726 -20.22 21.71 14.42
N GLN A 727 -20.11 20.40 14.26
CA GLN A 727 -21.21 19.48 14.46
C GLN A 727 -20.74 18.23 15.20
N ARG A 728 -21.37 17.95 16.35
CA ARG A 728 -21.20 16.69 17.08
C ARG A 728 -21.92 15.56 16.34
N LEU A 729 -21.23 14.44 16.17
CA LEU A 729 -21.66 13.22 15.51
C LEU A 729 -21.55 12.09 16.51
N LEU A 730 -22.65 11.35 16.71
CA LEU A 730 -22.66 10.15 17.53
C LEU A 730 -22.45 8.95 16.62
N LEU A 731 -21.44 8.15 16.92
CA LEU A 731 -21.13 6.95 16.18
C LEU A 731 -21.70 5.76 16.93
N THR A 732 -22.52 5.00 16.22
CA THR A 732 -23.17 3.78 16.71
C THR A 732 -22.84 2.62 15.78
N PRO A 733 -23.21 1.38 16.11
CA PRO A 733 -23.06 0.25 15.21
C PRO A 733 -23.84 0.38 13.90
N VAL A 734 -24.84 1.25 13.85
CA VAL A 734 -25.62 1.55 12.64
C VAL A 734 -24.86 2.59 11.82
N PRO A 735 -24.45 2.28 10.57
CA PRO A 735 -23.83 3.27 9.68
C PRO A 735 -24.79 4.43 9.38
N CYS A 736 -24.32 5.65 9.63
CA CYS A 736 -25.09 6.87 9.42
C CYS A 736 -24.36 7.77 8.42
N THR A 737 -25.07 8.24 7.39
CA THR A 737 -24.53 9.21 6.41
C THR A 737 -24.95 10.62 6.79
N HIS A 738 -23.99 11.53 6.84
CA HIS A 738 -24.17 12.93 7.21
C HIS A 738 -23.65 13.84 6.09
N THR A 739 -24.41 14.89 5.73
CA THR A 739 -24.06 15.82 4.64
C THR A 739 -23.75 17.21 5.18
N PHE A 740 -22.60 17.76 4.78
CA PHE A 740 -22.07 19.04 5.26
C PHE A 740 -21.52 19.89 4.13
N GLY A 741 -21.30 21.17 4.40
CA GLY A 741 -20.68 22.06 3.43
C GLY A 741 -20.60 23.51 3.86
N ILE A 742 -20.09 24.34 2.96
CA ILE A 742 -20.09 25.80 3.08
C ILE A 742 -20.33 26.44 1.71
N ARG A 743 -20.89 27.64 1.69
CA ARG A 743 -20.96 28.51 0.53
C ARG A 743 -20.39 29.88 0.89
N VAL A 744 -19.38 30.33 0.16
CA VAL A 744 -18.77 31.65 0.37
C VAL A 744 -19.06 32.50 -0.86
N LYS A 745 -19.77 33.61 -0.69
CA LYS A 745 -20.10 34.56 -1.77
C LYS A 745 -19.29 35.83 -1.58
N ARG A 746 -18.73 36.34 -2.68
CA ARG A 746 -18.06 37.63 -2.72
C ARG A 746 -18.86 38.61 -3.58
N PHE A 747 -19.28 39.73 -3.03
CA PHE A 747 -20.13 40.72 -3.73
C PHE A 747 -19.84 42.15 -3.24
N LEU A 748 -20.39 43.14 -3.94
CA LEU A 748 -20.34 44.54 -3.49
C LEU A 748 -21.60 44.87 -2.71
N SER A 749 -21.44 45.36 -1.49
CA SER A 749 -22.50 45.96 -0.69
C SER A 749 -22.15 47.42 -0.42
N GLY A 750 -22.97 48.36 -0.87
CA GLY A 750 -22.69 49.80 -0.69
C GLY A 750 -21.37 50.29 -1.30
N GLY A 751 -20.81 49.57 -2.29
CA GLY A 751 -19.52 49.87 -2.92
C GLY A 751 -18.30 49.24 -2.22
N ALA A 752 -18.47 48.56 -1.09
CA ALA A 752 -17.40 47.83 -0.41
C ALA A 752 -17.38 46.33 -0.79
N ASP A 753 -16.18 45.76 -0.92
CA ASP A 753 -15.99 44.31 -1.12
C ASP A 753 -16.45 43.57 0.15
N THR A 754 -17.47 42.72 -0.01
CA THR A 754 -18.17 42.07 1.10
C THR A 754 -18.22 40.56 0.85
N PHE A 755 -18.00 39.80 1.93
CA PHE A 755 -18.08 38.35 1.92
C PHE A 755 -19.27 37.91 2.78
N SER A 756 -20.06 36.96 2.29
CA SER A 756 -21.02 36.22 3.12
C SER A 756 -20.68 34.75 3.09
N LEU A 757 -20.97 34.06 4.19
CA LEU A 757 -20.80 32.63 4.29
C LEU A 757 -22.10 31.99 4.76
N ASP A 758 -22.53 30.95 4.06
CA ASP A 758 -23.59 30.05 4.49
C ASP A 758 -22.94 28.70 4.85
N ARG A 759 -23.17 28.18 6.05
CA ARG A 759 -22.82 26.79 6.42
C ARG A 759 -23.97 25.86 6.03
N ILE A 760 -23.64 24.70 5.48
CA ILE A 760 -24.61 23.69 5.06
C ILE A 760 -24.60 22.55 6.08
N LEU A 761 -25.74 22.32 6.73
CA LEU A 761 -25.96 21.24 7.70
C LEU A 761 -27.18 20.44 7.23
N TYR A 762 -26.97 19.18 6.84
CA TYR A 762 -28.05 18.27 6.41
C TYR A 762 -28.95 18.87 5.31
N GLY A 763 -28.33 19.59 4.36
CA GLY A 763 -29.02 20.26 3.24
C GLY A 763 -29.61 21.64 3.56
N SER A 764 -29.69 22.03 4.83
CA SER A 764 -30.11 23.39 5.25
C SER A 764 -28.93 24.36 5.20
N ALA A 765 -29.17 25.61 4.80
CA ALA A 765 -28.16 26.68 4.77
C ALA A 765 -28.42 27.70 5.87
N GLU A 766 -27.41 27.95 6.70
CA GLU A 766 -27.45 28.93 7.80
C GLU A 766 -26.31 29.94 7.67
N GLY A 767 -26.49 31.17 8.13
CA GLY A 767 -25.41 32.16 8.11
C GLY A 767 -24.24 31.77 9.03
N GLY A 768 -23.01 31.96 8.56
CA GLY A 768 -21.78 31.75 9.32
C GLY A 768 -20.81 32.93 9.20
N THR A 769 -19.68 32.83 9.90
CA THR A 769 -18.64 33.87 9.87
C THR A 769 -17.87 33.82 8.55
N ALA A 770 -18.00 34.87 7.75
CA ALA A 770 -17.33 34.97 6.46
C ALA A 770 -15.81 35.21 6.62
N PRO A 771 -14.98 34.78 5.64
CA PRO A 771 -13.57 35.10 5.63
C PRO A 771 -13.35 36.62 5.51
N ALA A 772 -12.27 37.11 6.10
CA ALA A 772 -11.90 38.53 6.05
C ALA A 772 -11.38 38.99 4.68
N SER A 773 -10.99 38.06 3.80
CA SER A 773 -10.50 38.36 2.45
C SER A 773 -10.81 37.22 1.49
N ALA A 774 -10.57 37.43 0.19
CA ALA A 774 -10.68 36.40 -0.84
C ALA A 774 -9.50 35.41 -0.88
N ASN A 775 -8.47 35.63 -0.05
CA ASN A 775 -7.32 34.73 0.12
C ASN A 775 -7.48 33.98 1.44
N PHE A 776 -7.92 32.73 1.38
CA PHE A 776 -8.12 31.90 2.57
C PHE A 776 -7.92 30.41 2.27
N ALA A 777 -7.54 29.67 3.30
CA ALA A 777 -7.50 28.22 3.29
C ALA A 777 -8.82 27.66 3.85
N VAL A 778 -9.25 26.51 3.35
CA VAL A 778 -10.36 25.73 3.91
C VAL A 778 -9.82 24.38 4.31
N ARG A 779 -10.16 23.91 5.51
CA ARG A 779 -9.98 22.50 5.89
C ARG A 779 -11.20 21.95 6.63
N ALA A 780 -11.40 20.65 6.53
CA ALA A 780 -12.34 19.93 7.38
C ALA A 780 -11.59 18.90 8.22
N ARG A 781 -11.97 18.77 9.49
CA ARG A 781 -11.35 17.85 10.43
C ARG A 781 -12.39 17.11 11.25
N LEU A 782 -12.09 15.86 11.59
CA LEU A 782 -12.72 15.14 12.69
C LEU A 782 -11.82 15.29 13.91
N LEU A 783 -12.42 15.71 15.02
CA LEU A 783 -11.73 16.05 16.26
C LEU A 783 -12.66 15.80 17.44
N ARG A 784 -12.15 15.98 18.67
CA ARG A 784 -12.90 15.70 19.91
C ARG A 784 -13.46 14.26 19.98
N PHE A 785 -12.63 13.29 19.61
CA PHE A 785 -13.02 11.89 19.75
C PHE A 785 -13.16 11.52 21.22
N ASP A 786 -14.23 10.80 21.55
CA ASP A 786 -14.48 10.35 22.91
C ASP A 786 -15.36 9.09 22.90
N THR A 787 -15.34 8.35 24.01
CA THR A 787 -16.10 7.13 24.27
C THR A 787 -16.98 7.28 25.51
N GLU A 788 -17.84 6.31 25.81
CA GLU A 788 -18.63 6.40 27.03
C GLU A 788 -17.82 6.07 28.29
N ASN A 789 -17.89 6.95 29.30
CA ASN A 789 -17.08 6.85 30.53
C ASN A 789 -17.33 5.60 31.40
N HIS A 790 -18.40 4.84 31.15
CA HIS A 790 -18.73 3.65 31.95
C HIS A 790 -18.08 2.37 31.42
N GLN A 791 -17.45 2.41 30.25
CA GLN A 791 -16.76 1.25 29.68
C GLN A 791 -15.29 1.26 30.11
N SER A 792 -14.85 0.24 30.86
CA SER A 792 -13.50 0.16 31.42
C SER A 792 -12.45 -0.40 30.45
N ASP A 793 -12.89 -1.13 29.41
CA ASP A 793 -12.03 -1.62 28.33
C ASP A 793 -12.69 -1.32 26.96
N PRO A 794 -12.75 -0.05 26.54
CA PRO A 794 -13.40 0.33 25.29
C PRO A 794 -12.61 -0.23 24.10
N ARG A 795 -13.28 -1.04 23.28
CA ARG A 795 -12.74 -1.75 22.11
C ARG A 795 -13.67 -1.59 20.93
N GLY A 796 -13.11 -1.74 19.74
CA GLY A 796 -13.84 -1.67 18.47
C GLY A 796 -13.03 -0.99 17.39
N PHE A 797 -13.70 -0.68 16.30
CA PHE A 797 -13.17 0.12 15.20
C PHE A 797 -14.10 1.28 14.93
N VAL A 798 -13.53 2.45 14.73
CA VAL A 798 -14.19 3.57 14.11
C VAL A 798 -14.03 3.43 12.61
N ALA A 799 -15.15 3.47 11.90
CA ALA A 799 -15.22 3.33 10.46
C ALA A 799 -15.67 4.64 9.83
N LEU A 800 -14.93 5.07 8.82
CA LEU A 800 -15.11 6.31 8.10
C LEU A 800 -15.11 6.02 6.60
N ARG A 801 -16.15 6.48 5.91
CA ARG A 801 -16.21 6.42 4.45
C ARG A 801 -16.78 7.72 3.90
N GLY A 802 -16.27 8.17 2.77
CA GLY A 802 -16.98 9.09 1.90
C GLY A 802 -16.15 10.24 1.35
N LEU A 803 -16.66 11.45 1.57
CA LEU A 803 -16.45 12.71 0.85
C LEU A 803 -17.24 12.80 -0.47
N ASP A 804 -17.42 11.71 -1.21
CA ASP A 804 -18.13 11.67 -2.50
C ASP A 804 -19.47 10.90 -2.50
N LEU A 805 -20.00 10.57 -1.32
CA LEU A 805 -21.24 9.79 -1.19
C LEU A 805 -22.46 10.61 -1.63
N GLN A 806 -23.31 10.02 -2.46
CA GLN A 806 -24.61 10.58 -2.82
C GLN A 806 -25.71 9.91 -1.99
N THR A 807 -26.58 10.69 -1.35
CA THR A 807 -27.76 10.15 -0.65
C THR A 807 -29.01 10.22 -1.54
N GLU A 808 -30.03 9.38 -1.29
CA GLU A 808 -31.27 9.36 -2.10
C GLU A 808 -32.03 10.71 -2.10
N GLY A 809 -31.80 11.57 -1.09
CA GLY A 809 -32.32 12.94 -1.02
C GLY A 809 -31.52 13.98 -1.83
N ASP A 810 -30.36 13.63 -2.37
CA ASP A 810 -29.45 14.52 -3.10
C ASP A 810 -29.69 14.52 -4.62
N ALA A 811 -30.80 13.94 -5.09
CA ALA A 811 -31.22 13.93 -6.49
C ALA A 811 -31.47 15.37 -7.02
N GLY A 812 -30.39 16.09 -7.32
CA GLY A 812 -30.37 17.50 -7.70
C GLY A 812 -29.11 18.26 -7.27
N VAL A 813 -28.32 17.77 -6.32
CA VAL A 813 -27.06 18.38 -5.89
C VAL A 813 -25.92 17.83 -6.77
N GLN A 814 -25.71 18.44 -7.94
CA GLN A 814 -24.81 17.92 -9.00
C GLN A 814 -23.31 17.80 -8.62
N HIS A 815 -22.90 18.15 -7.40
CA HIS A 815 -21.49 18.38 -7.07
C HIS A 815 -21.03 17.96 -5.65
N ILE A 816 -21.70 17.00 -5.01
CA ILE A 816 -21.19 16.45 -3.74
C ILE A 816 -19.80 15.83 -3.96
N GLY A 817 -18.89 16.06 -3.02
CA GLY A 817 -17.48 15.65 -3.11
C GLY A 817 -16.60 16.58 -3.92
N LYS A 818 -17.09 17.79 -4.23
CA LYS A 818 -16.31 18.83 -4.91
C LYS A 818 -16.44 20.18 -4.23
N ALA A 819 -15.34 20.92 -4.18
CA ALA A 819 -15.36 22.37 -3.98
C ALA A 819 -15.33 23.05 -5.35
N ILE A 820 -16.22 24.01 -5.58
CA ILE A 820 -16.39 24.64 -6.89
C ILE A 820 -16.55 26.14 -6.74
N ILE A 821 -15.90 26.91 -7.60
CA ILE A 821 -16.19 28.34 -7.76
C ILE A 821 -17.02 28.56 -9.02
N ARG A 822 -18.20 29.15 -8.85
CA ARG A 822 -19.15 29.49 -9.92
C ARG A 822 -19.54 30.97 -9.84
N ARG A 823 -19.98 31.54 -10.96
CA ARG A 823 -20.34 32.97 -11.07
C ARG A 823 -21.82 33.20 -10.91
#